data_AF-A0A978TR60-F1
#
_entry.id   AF-A0A978TR60-F1
#
_cell.length_a   1.000
_cell.length_b   1.000
_cell.length_c   1.000
_cell.angle_alpha   90.00
_cell.angle_beta   90.00
_cell.angle_gamma   90.00
#
_symmetry.space_group_name_H-M   'P 1'
#
loop_
_entity.id
_entity.type
_entity.pdbx_description
1 polymer ?
#
loop_
_entity_poly.entity_id
_entity_poly.type
_entity_poly.pdbx_seq_one_letter_code
_entity_poly.pdbx_strand_id
1 'polypeptide(L)'
;MFSLTQQLAITLFSLLLAFSFPRLRVRSQSFDRFANWCWQRDRLSESQRHTVEVLLEIANSENCQEANDILLSLTELNLTDRQISDLEPLSSLTQLQQLYLGKNEITDLSPIASFLQLQSLYLNENQLTDIDPLSGLENLTTLSLDDNQIRDINPLSHVRSLEILYANGNQIEEIDPISHLPNLTQLYLKNNQIAEIPDSPLLSQLTYLQLGNNRLTDIEVLASLDRAIELDLSQNRITDISSLSSLENSIKLDLRNNPIPRKNCPVSPATICLFSDDAAELYRQGIEQTDRGEFLAALETFQTALQVYKNRGDRLRESDTLDRLGNLYDELGEYANALEYYQQSDNIRKEVGDRQGESETSTYLGITYIRLGQTQKAIDSLQQAWEIYRNLTTKDRSWLRSDSPEGTILSSLALAYGKLGETSPALRFAKQSLASYRRVNDRPGEAIALTRVGEAYLSAGNPDKARLYLTKALNLSQEGDDRPGIARSLHELGDLYTTLGDKSAALERYRQARELRQNIGDAAGEGETLNAMGELLLQTGKSAEAVEALTSAVDLWESLRPGLTDENKISIAETQAQTYQLLQEAFVDRGEVEAALEISERGRARAFAELLAQRLRWRGQTPPPETVQPPAIAQIQQIARDRQSTLVEYALVGEELYIWVVQPTGKIRFRRRSLAGKSVEELVTNNRWALGVRGRGAIDVVFRENNLLTTRDTLHQLYQLLVEPIADFLPENPDAPLIIVPQGELFLVPFAALEDKNGIAFLEKHTLRFSPAIGLLATVQSSRDPLRIGSEAALIVGNPTMPDDPATGVPLPTLLGAQQEAIAIAPLLNAQPLIGAEATKAAVKSQLGEVAIAHFATHGLLDDFGTGVPGALALTPTDDDSGFLTAAEIFTLPLKARLVVLSACDTGRGNITGDGVLGLSRSFLTAGVESVVVSLWSVPDEPTAVLMTEFYRQLQRNSDRAIALRQAMLATREQYPHPSNWAAFISMGDR
;
A
#
# COMPACT_ATOMS: atom_id res chain seq x y z
N MET A 1 45.09 -3.50 -62.44
CA MET A 1 46.40 -3.53 -61.76
C MET A 1 46.35 -4.70 -60.79
N PHE A 2 47.33 -5.61 -60.89
CA PHE A 2 47.47 -6.93 -60.23
C PHE A 2 46.33 -7.94 -60.52
N SER A 3 46.54 -9.18 -60.97
CA SER A 3 47.60 -9.90 -61.69
C SER A 3 47.00 -11.28 -61.98
N LEU A 4 46.49 -11.51 -63.19
CA LEU A 4 46.40 -12.86 -63.75
C LEU A 4 47.83 -13.36 -63.98
N THR A 5 48.15 -14.57 -63.52
CA THR A 5 49.02 -15.57 -64.19
C THR A 5 49.61 -16.54 -63.17
N GLN A 6 49.02 -17.74 -63.06
CA GLN A 6 49.75 -19.02 -63.08
C GLN A 6 48.76 -20.19 -63.08
N GLN A 7 48.08 -20.30 -64.21
CA GLN A 7 47.46 -21.53 -64.68
C GLN A 7 48.03 -21.73 -66.08
N LEU A 8 49.11 -22.53 -66.19
CA LEU A 8 49.57 -23.28 -67.38
C LEU A 8 51.04 -23.69 -67.23
N ALA A 9 51.25 -24.79 -66.50
CA ALA A 9 52.42 -25.68 -66.53
C ALA A 9 52.09 -26.78 -65.50
N ILE A 10 51.68 -28.01 -65.82
CA ILE A 10 52.10 -28.93 -66.88
C ILE A 10 51.01 -30.01 -67.00
N THR A 11 50.24 -30.00 -68.08
CA THR A 11 49.74 -31.23 -68.71
C THR A 11 50.85 -31.75 -69.61
N LEU A 12 51.78 -32.56 -69.10
CA LEU A 12 52.75 -33.39 -69.85
C LEU A 12 53.83 -33.93 -68.89
N PHE A 13 53.47 -34.87 -68.01
CA PHE A 13 54.44 -35.85 -67.53
C PHE A 13 53.79 -37.22 -67.33
N SER A 14 52.97 -37.61 -68.29
CA SER A 14 52.56 -38.98 -68.53
C SER A 14 53.33 -39.49 -69.75
N LEU A 15 54.55 -39.99 -69.57
CA LEU A 15 55.22 -41.03 -70.38
C LEU A 15 56.73 -41.08 -70.06
N LEU A 16 57.11 -42.07 -69.22
CA LEU A 16 58.37 -42.83 -69.19
C LEU A 16 58.86 -43.05 -67.76
N LEU A 17 58.42 -44.15 -67.15
CA LEU A 17 59.32 -45.22 -66.67
C LEU A 17 58.47 -46.42 -66.26
N ALA A 18 58.23 -47.29 -67.25
CA ALA A 18 57.96 -48.70 -67.05
C ALA A 18 59.30 -49.44 -66.78
N PHE A 19 59.19 -50.65 -66.20
CA PHE A 19 60.23 -51.60 -65.74
C PHE A 19 60.77 -51.35 -64.30
N SER A 20 60.76 -52.26 -63.31
CA SER A 20 60.24 -53.62 -63.09
C SER A 20 60.40 -53.99 -61.59
N PHE A 21 59.29 -54.35 -60.91
CA PHE A 21 59.03 -55.34 -59.82
C PHE A 21 60.03 -55.63 -58.64
N PRO A 22 59.55 -56.00 -57.41
CA PRO A 22 58.44 -56.93 -57.18
C PRO A 22 57.36 -56.54 -56.15
N ARG A 23 56.23 -57.23 -56.31
CA ARG A 23 55.01 -57.26 -55.49
C ARG A 23 55.29 -57.43 -53.99
N LEU A 24 54.71 -56.53 -53.18
CA LEU A 24 54.22 -56.89 -51.86
C LEU A 24 52.69 -56.95 -51.93
N ARG A 25 52.16 -58.16 -51.75
CA ARG A 25 50.75 -58.42 -51.45
C ARG A 25 50.35 -57.53 -50.27
N VAL A 26 49.53 -56.51 -50.51
CA VAL A 26 48.70 -55.95 -49.45
C VAL A 26 47.55 -56.94 -49.28
N ARG A 27 47.59 -57.72 -48.20
CA ARG A 27 46.39 -58.39 -47.68
C ARG A 27 45.32 -57.31 -47.56
N SER A 28 44.16 -57.50 -48.18
CA SER A 28 42.94 -56.83 -47.73
C SER A 28 42.76 -57.20 -46.26
N GLN A 29 43.17 -56.31 -45.35
CA GLN A 29 43.01 -56.52 -43.92
C GLN A 29 41.56 -56.20 -43.60
N SER A 30 40.83 -57.23 -43.17
CA SER A 30 39.41 -57.14 -42.82
C SER A 30 39.24 -56.37 -41.52
N PHE A 31 38.21 -55.51 -41.44
CA PHE A 31 37.86 -54.74 -40.25
C PHE A 31 37.05 -55.57 -39.24
N ASP A 32 37.51 -56.79 -38.93
CA ASP A 32 36.73 -57.75 -38.13
C ASP A 32 36.85 -57.54 -36.59
N ARG A 33 37.74 -56.67 -36.14
CA ARG A 33 38.03 -56.37 -34.72
C ARG A 33 38.47 -54.92 -34.55
N PHE A 34 38.18 -54.30 -33.40
CA PHE A 34 38.60 -52.94 -33.08
C PHE A 34 40.11 -52.69 -33.27
N ALA A 35 40.97 -53.66 -32.92
CA ALA A 35 42.41 -53.53 -33.11
C ALA A 35 42.81 -53.18 -34.57
N ASN A 36 42.07 -53.69 -35.56
CA ASN A 36 42.32 -53.43 -36.98
C ASN A 36 41.94 -52.00 -37.39
N TRP A 37 40.93 -51.42 -36.74
CA TRP A 37 40.57 -50.01 -36.88
C TRP A 37 41.64 -49.12 -36.26
N CYS A 38 42.08 -49.43 -35.04
CA CYS A 38 43.13 -48.69 -34.33
C CYS A 38 44.47 -48.67 -35.07
N TRP A 39 44.96 -49.81 -35.57
CA TRP A 39 46.23 -49.85 -36.33
C TRP A 39 46.19 -49.07 -37.65
N GLN A 40 44.99 -48.84 -38.20
CA GLN A 40 44.82 -48.15 -39.48
C GLN A 40 44.33 -46.70 -39.31
N ARG A 41 44.36 -46.14 -38.09
CA ARG A 41 43.82 -44.83 -37.73
C ARG A 41 44.21 -43.69 -38.68
N ASP A 42 45.43 -43.70 -39.21
CA ASP A 42 45.92 -42.67 -40.14
C ASP A 42 45.26 -42.72 -41.53
N ARG A 43 44.59 -43.82 -41.87
CA ARG A 43 43.94 -44.06 -43.18
C ARG A 43 42.41 -43.96 -43.12
N LEU A 44 41.84 -43.79 -41.93
CA LEU A 44 40.40 -43.68 -41.71
C LEU A 44 39.87 -42.30 -42.15
N SER A 45 38.56 -42.20 -42.39
CA SER A 45 37.89 -40.90 -42.49
C SER A 45 38.02 -40.14 -41.16
N GLU A 46 37.75 -38.84 -41.17
CA GLU A 46 37.78 -38.02 -39.94
C GLU A 46 36.80 -38.54 -38.88
N SER A 47 35.57 -38.88 -39.29
CA SER A 47 34.54 -39.46 -38.42
C SER A 47 34.97 -40.81 -37.83
N GLN A 48 35.51 -41.72 -38.64
CA GLN A 48 35.97 -43.02 -38.18
C GLN A 48 37.17 -42.92 -37.26
N ARG A 49 38.10 -42.01 -37.57
CA ARG A 49 39.28 -41.74 -36.72
C ARG A 49 38.84 -41.24 -35.35
N HIS A 50 37.92 -40.30 -35.32
CA HIS A 50 37.38 -39.74 -34.08
C HIS A 50 36.76 -40.83 -33.19
N THR A 51 35.89 -41.67 -33.75
CA THR A 51 35.30 -42.81 -33.03
C THR A 51 36.37 -43.76 -32.48
N VAL A 52 37.44 -44.04 -33.24
CA VAL A 52 38.57 -44.86 -32.76
C VAL A 52 39.31 -44.19 -31.61
N GLU A 53 39.54 -42.87 -31.67
CA GLU A 53 40.20 -42.11 -30.61
C GLU A 53 39.38 -42.11 -29.31
N VAL A 54 38.06 -41.93 -29.41
CA VAL A 54 37.14 -42.04 -28.27
C VAL A 54 37.18 -43.45 -27.64
N LEU A 55 37.20 -44.50 -28.46
CA LEU A 55 37.27 -45.88 -27.96
C LEU A 55 38.62 -46.20 -27.29
N LEU A 56 39.73 -45.61 -27.76
CA LEU A 56 41.03 -45.72 -27.09
C LEU A 56 41.06 -44.99 -25.75
N GLU A 57 40.40 -43.82 -25.66
CA GLU A 57 40.23 -43.07 -24.42
C GLU A 57 39.46 -43.91 -23.39
N ILE A 58 38.36 -44.53 -23.81
CA ILE A 58 37.52 -45.38 -22.93
C ILE A 58 38.27 -46.62 -22.47
N ALA A 59 39.03 -47.25 -23.37
CA ALA A 59 39.89 -48.37 -23.01
C ALA A 59 41.10 -47.95 -22.17
N ASN A 60 41.39 -46.64 -22.09
CA ASN A 60 42.55 -46.05 -21.42
C ASN A 60 43.87 -46.74 -21.82
N SER A 61 44.04 -47.02 -23.12
CA SER A 61 45.27 -47.62 -23.65
C SER A 61 45.54 -47.16 -25.08
N GLU A 62 46.79 -46.78 -25.35
CA GLU A 62 47.30 -46.52 -26.70
C GLU A 62 47.68 -47.81 -27.45
N ASN A 63 47.71 -48.96 -26.76
CA ASN A 63 48.00 -50.25 -27.35
C ASN A 63 46.72 -50.85 -27.95
N CYS A 64 46.62 -50.84 -29.29
CA CYS A 64 45.44 -51.31 -30.02
C CYS A 64 44.96 -52.73 -29.65
N GLN A 65 45.86 -53.65 -29.29
CA GLN A 65 45.46 -55.01 -28.91
C GLN A 65 44.88 -55.05 -27.50
N GLU A 66 45.51 -54.34 -26.56
CA GLU A 66 45.03 -54.21 -25.19
C GLU A 66 43.67 -53.49 -25.15
N ALA A 67 43.55 -52.38 -25.90
CA ALA A 67 42.30 -51.64 -26.01
C ALA A 67 41.18 -52.51 -26.60
N ASN A 68 41.47 -53.31 -27.63
CA ASN A 68 40.52 -54.27 -28.17
C ASN A 68 40.04 -55.30 -27.14
N ASP A 69 40.96 -55.85 -26.35
CA ASP A 69 40.64 -56.88 -25.35
C ASP A 69 39.82 -56.28 -24.19
N ILE A 70 40.10 -55.03 -23.80
CA ILE A 70 39.29 -54.28 -22.83
C ILE A 70 37.87 -54.06 -23.38
N LEU A 71 37.75 -53.51 -24.59
CA LEU A 71 36.44 -53.22 -25.20
C LEU A 71 35.59 -54.47 -25.41
N LEU A 72 36.20 -55.62 -25.76
CA LEU A 72 35.51 -56.91 -25.87
C LEU A 72 35.08 -57.50 -24.51
N SER A 73 35.65 -57.03 -23.40
CA SER A 73 35.24 -57.44 -22.05
C SER A 73 34.04 -56.65 -21.51
N LEU A 74 33.70 -55.54 -22.16
CA LEU A 74 32.60 -54.66 -21.74
C LEU A 74 31.24 -55.27 -22.13
N THR A 75 30.32 -55.20 -21.18
CA THR A 75 28.88 -55.45 -21.37
C THR A 75 28.09 -54.16 -21.48
N GLU A 76 28.66 -53.05 -21.03
CA GLU A 76 28.09 -51.70 -21.08
C GLU A 76 29.12 -50.75 -21.70
N LEU A 77 28.68 -49.91 -22.63
CA LEU A 77 29.52 -48.89 -23.26
C LEU A 77 28.77 -47.56 -23.34
N ASN A 78 29.34 -46.52 -22.72
CA ASN A 78 28.79 -45.17 -22.74
C ASN A 78 29.64 -44.24 -23.61
N LEU A 79 29.01 -43.74 -24.67
CA LEU A 79 29.54 -42.85 -25.71
C LEU A 79 28.70 -41.58 -25.85
N THR A 80 27.97 -41.21 -24.79
CA THR A 80 27.12 -40.01 -24.79
C THR A 80 27.96 -38.73 -24.87
N ASP A 81 27.54 -37.77 -25.69
CA ASP A 81 28.19 -36.44 -25.83
C ASP A 81 29.67 -36.54 -26.25
N ARG A 82 29.92 -37.33 -27.30
CA ARG A 82 31.26 -37.60 -27.83
C ARG A 82 31.45 -37.16 -29.28
N GLN A 83 30.51 -36.44 -29.88
CA GLN A 83 30.57 -35.97 -31.27
C GLN A 83 30.79 -37.12 -32.29
N ILE A 84 30.23 -38.29 -32.01
CA ILE A 84 30.35 -39.46 -32.89
C ILE A 84 29.33 -39.35 -34.02
N SER A 85 29.77 -39.55 -35.27
CA SER A 85 28.89 -39.63 -36.44
C SER A 85 28.99 -40.96 -37.19
N ASP A 86 30.09 -41.71 -37.02
CA ASP A 86 30.33 -42.98 -37.70
C ASP A 86 30.52 -44.12 -36.68
N LEU A 87 29.63 -45.11 -36.73
CA LEU A 87 29.59 -46.24 -35.81
C LEU A 87 30.36 -47.48 -36.31
N GLU A 88 30.91 -47.48 -37.53
CA GLU A 88 31.63 -48.64 -38.09
C GLU A 88 32.75 -49.19 -37.19
N PRO A 89 33.53 -48.36 -36.47
CA PRO A 89 34.55 -48.88 -35.56
C PRO A 89 34.00 -49.68 -34.37
N LEU A 90 32.69 -49.59 -34.07
CA LEU A 90 32.05 -50.38 -33.02
C LEU A 90 31.61 -51.75 -33.52
N SER A 91 31.52 -51.99 -34.84
CA SER A 91 30.86 -53.16 -35.46
C SER A 91 31.26 -54.52 -34.89
N SER A 92 32.47 -54.66 -34.34
CA SER A 92 32.94 -55.90 -33.72
C SER A 92 32.49 -56.13 -32.26
N LEU A 93 31.97 -55.11 -31.58
CA LEU A 93 31.61 -55.11 -30.15
C LEU A 93 30.19 -55.68 -29.89
N THR A 94 29.87 -56.78 -30.56
CA THR A 94 28.53 -57.41 -30.56
C THR A 94 28.10 -58.02 -29.22
N GLN A 95 29.01 -58.12 -28.25
CA GLN A 95 28.75 -58.65 -26.91
C GLN A 95 28.05 -57.65 -25.96
N LEU A 96 27.93 -56.39 -26.37
CA LEU A 96 27.34 -55.33 -25.54
C LEU A 96 25.85 -55.61 -25.24
N GLN A 97 25.47 -55.39 -23.99
CA GLN A 97 24.09 -55.46 -23.48
C GLN A 97 23.50 -54.05 -23.30
N GLN A 98 24.33 -53.05 -23.01
CA GLN A 98 23.91 -51.66 -22.86
C GLN A 98 24.80 -50.73 -23.68
N LEU A 99 24.18 -49.87 -24.49
CA LEU A 99 24.89 -48.92 -25.34
C LEU A 99 24.25 -47.54 -25.25
N TYR A 100 25.03 -46.56 -24.79
CA TYR A 100 24.60 -45.17 -24.70
C TYR A 100 25.30 -44.34 -25.77
N LEU A 101 24.53 -43.77 -26.69
CA LEU A 101 24.98 -43.02 -27.86
C LEU A 101 24.27 -41.66 -27.96
N GLY A 102 23.69 -41.16 -26.86
CA GLY A 102 22.94 -39.90 -26.89
C GLY A 102 23.83 -38.67 -27.13
N LYS A 103 23.25 -37.56 -27.61
CA LYS A 103 23.96 -36.28 -27.87
C LYS A 103 25.15 -36.44 -28.83
N ASN A 104 24.90 -37.04 -29.98
CA ASN A 104 25.92 -37.28 -31.00
C ASN A 104 25.39 -36.82 -32.38
N GLU A 105 26.11 -37.13 -33.45
CA GLU A 105 25.79 -36.73 -34.83
C GLU A 105 25.47 -37.95 -35.70
N ILE A 106 24.83 -38.97 -35.12
CA ILE A 106 24.59 -40.27 -35.77
C ILE A 106 23.40 -40.16 -36.73
N THR A 107 23.59 -40.70 -37.94
CA THR A 107 22.56 -40.80 -38.98
C THR A 107 22.35 -42.24 -39.49
N ASP A 108 23.33 -43.13 -39.32
CA ASP A 108 23.31 -44.51 -39.80
C ASP A 108 23.50 -45.51 -38.65
N LEU A 109 22.55 -46.42 -38.49
CA LEU A 109 22.54 -47.47 -37.47
C LEU A 109 22.96 -48.84 -38.01
N SER A 110 23.28 -48.96 -39.30
CA SER A 110 23.69 -50.22 -39.92
C SER A 110 24.79 -50.97 -39.14
N PRO A 111 25.82 -50.29 -38.60
CA PRO A 111 26.89 -50.98 -37.86
C PRO A 111 26.44 -51.70 -36.58
N ILE A 112 25.33 -51.27 -35.96
CA ILE A 112 24.82 -51.87 -34.72
C ILE A 112 23.72 -52.91 -34.94
N ALA A 113 23.31 -53.16 -36.19
CA ALA A 113 22.27 -54.15 -36.54
C ALA A 113 22.63 -55.58 -36.06
N SER A 114 23.92 -55.88 -35.90
CA SER A 114 24.43 -57.18 -35.47
C SER A 114 24.55 -57.35 -33.95
N PHE A 115 24.16 -56.35 -33.16
CA PHE A 115 24.37 -56.32 -31.71
C PHE A 115 23.21 -57.04 -30.99
N LEU A 116 23.03 -58.32 -31.31
CA LEU A 116 21.88 -59.13 -30.89
C LEU A 116 21.76 -59.34 -29.37
N GLN A 117 22.76 -58.94 -28.58
CA GLN A 117 22.77 -59.04 -27.11
C GLN A 117 22.26 -57.76 -26.42
N LEU A 118 21.98 -56.67 -27.16
CA LEU A 118 21.52 -55.41 -26.58
C LEU A 118 20.17 -55.57 -25.87
N GLN A 119 20.14 -55.10 -24.63
CA GLN A 119 18.98 -54.97 -23.76
C GLN A 119 18.56 -53.51 -23.60
N SER A 120 19.52 -52.57 -23.62
CA SER A 120 19.27 -51.13 -23.53
C SER A 120 20.07 -50.35 -24.56
N LEU A 121 19.39 -49.48 -25.32
CA LEU A 121 20.00 -48.65 -26.35
C LEU A 121 19.49 -47.21 -26.24
N TYR A 122 20.39 -46.25 -26.03
CA TYR A 122 20.06 -44.83 -25.93
C TYR A 122 20.65 -44.08 -27.12
N LEU A 123 19.79 -43.52 -27.97
CA LEU A 123 20.11 -42.80 -29.19
C LEU A 123 19.51 -41.37 -29.19
N ASN A 124 19.15 -40.85 -28.01
CA ASN A 124 18.53 -39.53 -27.88
C ASN A 124 19.43 -38.39 -28.39
N GLU A 125 18.85 -37.30 -28.89
CA GLU A 125 19.58 -36.11 -29.38
C GLU A 125 20.62 -36.48 -30.47
N ASN A 126 20.14 -37.10 -31.56
CA ASN A 126 20.93 -37.44 -32.76
C ASN A 126 20.21 -36.91 -34.02
N GLN A 127 20.60 -37.39 -35.21
CA GLN A 127 20.03 -36.97 -36.51
C GLN A 127 19.37 -38.14 -37.25
N LEU A 128 18.78 -39.09 -36.51
CA LEU A 128 18.21 -40.31 -37.08
C LEU A 128 16.90 -40.02 -37.82
N THR A 129 16.77 -40.60 -39.02
CA THR A 129 15.53 -40.63 -39.80
C THR A 129 15.07 -42.06 -40.11
N ASP A 130 16.02 -43.00 -40.18
CA ASP A 130 15.82 -44.42 -40.46
C ASP A 130 16.26 -45.26 -39.24
N ILE A 131 15.40 -46.20 -38.85
CA ILE A 131 15.63 -47.13 -37.75
C ILE A 131 15.46 -48.60 -38.18
N ASP A 132 15.39 -48.89 -39.48
CA ASP A 132 15.34 -50.25 -40.04
C ASP A 132 16.38 -51.20 -39.42
N PRO A 133 17.64 -50.77 -39.18
CA PRO A 133 18.67 -51.61 -38.55
C PRO A 133 18.31 -52.15 -37.16
N LEU A 134 17.35 -51.53 -36.45
CA LEU A 134 16.92 -51.97 -35.12
C LEU A 134 15.96 -53.16 -35.15
N SER A 135 15.37 -53.49 -36.30
CA SER A 135 14.33 -54.53 -36.44
C SER A 135 14.75 -55.93 -35.98
N GLY A 136 16.05 -56.24 -36.05
CA GLY A 136 16.61 -57.54 -35.64
C GLY A 136 17.02 -57.65 -34.17
N LEU A 137 16.90 -56.57 -33.38
CA LEU A 137 17.38 -56.53 -31.99
C LEU A 137 16.36 -57.12 -31.01
N GLU A 138 16.03 -58.40 -31.16
CA GLU A 138 14.92 -59.06 -30.45
C GLU A 138 15.06 -59.10 -28.91
N ASN A 139 16.22 -58.78 -28.34
CA ASN A 139 16.47 -58.75 -26.88
C ASN A 139 16.33 -57.37 -26.24
N LEU A 140 16.02 -56.33 -27.04
CA LEU A 140 15.99 -54.95 -26.59
C LEU A 140 14.76 -54.66 -25.72
N THR A 141 14.99 -54.36 -24.44
CA THR A 141 13.95 -54.03 -23.44
C THR A 141 13.74 -52.52 -23.27
N THR A 142 14.79 -51.72 -23.44
CA THR A 142 14.73 -50.25 -23.32
C THR A 142 15.34 -49.59 -24.54
N LEU A 143 14.58 -48.70 -25.19
CA LEU A 143 15.03 -47.93 -26.34
C LEU A 143 14.71 -46.45 -26.14
N SER A 144 15.72 -45.58 -26.30
CA SER A 144 15.53 -44.13 -26.35
C SER A 144 15.92 -43.58 -27.71
N LEU A 145 14.99 -42.89 -28.35
CA LEU A 145 15.05 -42.26 -29.66
C LEU A 145 14.65 -40.76 -29.58
N ASP A 146 14.61 -40.20 -28.37
CA ASP A 146 14.17 -38.82 -28.13
C ASP A 146 14.96 -37.81 -28.98
N ASP A 147 14.31 -36.73 -29.42
CA ASP A 147 14.92 -35.60 -30.14
C ASP A 147 15.75 -36.04 -31.37
N ASN A 148 15.07 -36.74 -32.29
CA ASN A 148 15.58 -37.15 -33.60
C ASN A 148 14.64 -36.65 -34.72
N GLN A 149 14.72 -37.22 -35.93
CA GLN A 149 13.92 -36.84 -37.10
C GLN A 149 13.10 -38.03 -37.64
N ILE A 150 12.72 -38.95 -36.76
CA ILE A 150 12.06 -40.21 -37.11
C ILE A 150 10.60 -39.95 -37.47
N ARG A 151 10.13 -40.58 -38.55
CA ARG A 151 8.72 -40.57 -38.98
C ARG A 151 8.08 -41.94 -38.88
N ASP A 152 8.82 -42.98 -39.24
CA ASP A 152 8.34 -44.35 -39.32
C ASP A 152 8.93 -45.19 -38.19
N ILE A 153 8.05 -45.79 -37.37
CA ILE A 153 8.41 -46.72 -36.30
C ILE A 153 8.06 -48.18 -36.61
N ASN A 154 7.61 -48.49 -37.83
CA ASN A 154 7.35 -49.86 -38.31
C ASN A 154 8.47 -50.86 -38.01
N PRO A 155 9.77 -50.50 -38.10
CA PRO A 155 10.86 -51.44 -37.82
C PRO A 155 10.80 -52.03 -36.41
N LEU A 156 10.23 -51.30 -35.45
CA LEU A 156 10.11 -51.75 -34.08
C LEU A 156 9.09 -52.88 -33.90
N SER A 157 8.17 -53.13 -34.84
CA SER A 157 7.13 -54.17 -34.74
C SER A 157 7.64 -55.59 -34.46
N HIS A 158 8.92 -55.85 -34.77
CA HIS A 158 9.57 -57.15 -34.55
C HIS A 158 10.31 -57.24 -33.20
N VAL A 159 10.49 -56.13 -32.50
CA VAL A 159 11.24 -56.02 -31.22
C VAL A 159 10.33 -56.34 -30.03
N ARG A 160 9.82 -57.58 -29.98
CA ARG A 160 8.75 -57.98 -29.04
C ARG A 160 9.11 -57.93 -27.56
N SER A 161 10.39 -57.83 -27.22
CA SER A 161 10.88 -57.73 -25.84
C SER A 161 10.84 -56.32 -25.28
N LEU A 162 10.52 -55.30 -26.09
CA LEU A 162 10.56 -53.90 -25.68
C LEU A 162 9.54 -53.60 -24.57
N GLU A 163 10.03 -53.06 -23.45
CA GLU A 163 9.25 -52.68 -22.27
C GLU A 163 9.08 -51.16 -22.15
N ILE A 164 10.12 -50.40 -22.54
CA ILE A 164 10.16 -48.93 -22.43
C ILE A 164 10.63 -48.33 -23.76
N LEU A 165 9.84 -47.41 -24.31
CA LEU A 165 10.17 -46.64 -25.51
C LEU A 165 10.09 -45.14 -25.23
N TYR A 166 11.22 -44.46 -25.37
CA TYR A 166 11.30 -43.00 -25.43
C TYR A 166 11.42 -42.55 -26.89
N ALA A 167 10.45 -41.80 -27.41
CA ALA A 167 10.44 -41.29 -28.78
C ALA A 167 9.84 -39.86 -28.86
N ASN A 168 10.08 -39.05 -27.83
CA ASN A 168 9.70 -37.65 -27.77
C ASN A 168 10.45 -36.82 -28.83
N GLY A 169 9.89 -35.69 -29.27
CA GLY A 169 10.62 -34.74 -30.12
C GLY A 169 10.98 -35.27 -31.51
N ASN A 170 10.10 -36.07 -32.10
CA ASN A 170 10.26 -36.66 -33.43
C ASN A 170 9.17 -36.14 -34.41
N GLN A 171 9.02 -36.79 -35.56
CA GLN A 171 8.04 -36.45 -36.60
C GLN A 171 7.05 -37.61 -36.82
N ILE A 172 6.76 -38.40 -35.79
CA ILE A 172 5.91 -39.59 -35.88
C ILE A 172 4.45 -39.18 -36.07
N GLU A 173 3.78 -39.78 -37.06
CA GLU A 173 2.37 -39.55 -37.37
C GLU A 173 1.49 -40.76 -36.99
N GLU A 174 2.00 -41.97 -37.22
CA GLU A 174 1.29 -43.24 -37.01
C GLU A 174 2.01 -44.08 -35.95
N ILE A 175 1.24 -44.67 -35.04
CA ILE A 175 1.78 -45.48 -33.93
C ILE A 175 1.25 -46.92 -33.91
N ASP A 176 0.52 -47.36 -34.93
CA ASP A 176 0.03 -48.74 -35.09
C ASP A 176 1.07 -49.85 -34.80
N PRO A 177 2.37 -49.70 -35.16
CA PRO A 177 3.38 -50.73 -34.92
C PRO A 177 3.56 -51.12 -33.46
N ILE A 178 3.23 -50.23 -32.51
CA ILE A 178 3.30 -50.55 -31.08
C ILE A 178 2.36 -51.70 -30.71
N SER A 179 1.27 -51.91 -31.47
CA SER A 179 0.32 -53.00 -31.24
C SER A 179 0.94 -54.39 -31.39
N HIS A 180 2.14 -54.49 -31.96
CA HIS A 180 2.90 -55.72 -32.08
C HIS A 180 3.95 -55.94 -30.97
N LEU A 181 3.98 -55.07 -29.95
CA LEU A 181 4.95 -55.06 -28.85
C LEU A 181 4.34 -55.52 -27.51
N PRO A 182 4.14 -56.83 -27.28
CA PRO A 182 3.33 -57.34 -26.17
C PRO A 182 3.90 -57.04 -24.76
N ASN A 183 5.15 -56.63 -24.63
CA ASN A 183 5.78 -56.34 -23.34
C ASN A 183 5.84 -54.84 -23.01
N LEU A 184 5.37 -53.97 -23.89
CA LEU A 184 5.51 -52.52 -23.71
C LEU A 184 4.65 -52.03 -22.54
N THR A 185 5.27 -51.34 -21.58
CA THR A 185 4.61 -50.80 -20.37
C THR A 185 4.79 -49.30 -20.22
N GLN A 186 5.78 -48.68 -20.86
CA GLN A 186 5.99 -47.23 -20.83
C GLN A 186 6.26 -46.69 -22.23
N LEU A 187 5.50 -45.65 -22.60
CA LEU A 187 5.55 -45.06 -23.93
C LEU A 187 5.57 -43.54 -23.84
N TYR A 188 6.64 -42.93 -24.35
CA TYR A 188 6.84 -41.49 -24.36
C TYR A 188 6.90 -40.96 -25.80
N LEU A 189 5.89 -40.18 -26.19
CA LEU A 189 5.67 -39.71 -27.57
C LEU A 189 5.33 -38.22 -27.62
N LYS A 190 5.78 -37.44 -26.63
CA LYS A 190 5.54 -36.00 -26.58
C LYS A 190 6.20 -35.28 -27.77
N ASN A 191 5.61 -34.19 -28.25
CA ASN A 191 6.15 -33.38 -29.36
C ASN A 191 6.31 -34.19 -30.66
N ASN A 192 5.21 -34.79 -31.13
CA ASN A 192 5.14 -35.52 -32.40
C ASN A 192 3.96 -34.97 -33.25
N GLN A 193 3.52 -35.71 -34.25
CA GLN A 193 2.44 -35.32 -35.17
C GLN A 193 1.25 -36.30 -35.12
N ILE A 194 1.11 -37.05 -34.03
CA ILE A 194 0.14 -38.14 -33.88
C ILE A 194 -1.28 -37.58 -33.83
N ALA A 195 -2.17 -38.11 -34.69
CA ALA A 195 -3.56 -37.68 -34.76
C ALA A 195 -4.55 -38.72 -34.23
N GLU A 196 -4.19 -40.00 -34.28
CA GLU A 196 -5.05 -41.14 -33.91
C GLU A 196 -4.26 -42.14 -33.06
N ILE A 197 -4.97 -42.86 -32.19
CA ILE A 197 -4.41 -43.90 -31.32
C ILE A 197 -5.05 -45.23 -31.74
N PRO A 198 -4.26 -46.28 -32.04
CA PRO A 198 -4.80 -47.56 -32.47
C PRO A 198 -5.61 -48.24 -31.37
N ASP A 199 -6.73 -48.84 -31.75
CA ASP A 199 -7.47 -49.77 -30.88
C ASP A 199 -6.67 -51.05 -30.68
N SER A 200 -6.04 -51.15 -29.51
CA SER A 200 -5.05 -52.17 -29.21
C SER A 200 -5.19 -52.67 -27.77
N PRO A 201 -5.24 -54.00 -27.55
CA PRO A 201 -5.28 -54.56 -26.19
C PRO A 201 -4.04 -54.17 -25.37
N LEU A 202 -2.96 -53.72 -26.01
CA LEU A 202 -1.76 -53.19 -25.38
C LEU A 202 -2.01 -51.96 -24.51
N LEU A 203 -3.01 -51.14 -24.82
CA LEU A 203 -3.27 -49.92 -24.05
C LEU A 203 -3.54 -50.26 -22.58
N SER A 204 -4.25 -51.36 -22.30
CA SER A 204 -4.59 -51.80 -20.94
C SER A 204 -3.40 -52.13 -20.02
N GLN A 205 -2.21 -52.39 -20.59
CA GLN A 205 -1.00 -52.72 -19.82
C GLN A 205 -0.02 -51.55 -19.65
N LEU A 206 -0.27 -50.40 -20.30
CA LEU A 206 0.60 -49.23 -20.16
C LEU A 206 0.46 -48.60 -18.76
N THR A 207 1.61 -48.33 -18.15
CA THR A 207 1.75 -47.64 -16.85
C THR A 207 2.07 -46.15 -17.04
N TYR A 208 2.76 -45.79 -18.11
CA TYR A 208 3.07 -44.41 -18.47
C TYR A 208 2.78 -44.19 -19.95
N LEU A 209 1.97 -43.17 -20.25
CA LEU A 209 1.68 -42.76 -21.62
C LEU A 209 1.80 -41.24 -21.73
N GLN A 210 2.81 -40.76 -22.45
CA GLN A 210 2.95 -39.34 -22.76
C GLN A 210 2.66 -39.05 -24.23
N LEU A 211 1.61 -38.27 -24.46
CA LEU A 211 1.11 -37.85 -25.77
C LEU A 211 0.98 -36.33 -25.88
N GLY A 212 1.65 -35.58 -24.99
CA GLY A 212 1.59 -34.12 -24.99
C GLY A 212 2.11 -33.49 -26.30
N ASN A 213 1.55 -32.35 -26.71
CA ASN A 213 1.92 -31.63 -27.93
C ASN A 213 1.88 -32.52 -29.20
N ASN A 214 0.69 -33.04 -29.50
CA ASN A 214 0.36 -33.83 -30.68
C ASN A 214 -0.88 -33.23 -31.38
N ARG A 215 -1.59 -34.01 -32.21
CA ARG A 215 -2.77 -33.58 -32.98
C ARG A 215 -4.04 -34.34 -32.61
N LEU A 216 -4.08 -34.97 -31.44
CA LEU A 216 -5.19 -35.81 -30.99
C LEU A 216 -6.49 -35.02 -30.87
N THR A 217 -7.59 -35.62 -31.31
CA THR A 217 -8.96 -35.08 -31.20
C THR A 217 -9.89 -36.09 -30.54
N ASP A 218 -9.83 -37.34 -30.98
CA ASP A 218 -10.52 -38.48 -30.39
C ASP A 218 -9.60 -39.22 -29.41
N ILE A 219 -10.16 -39.56 -28.26
CA ILE A 219 -9.48 -40.24 -27.16
C ILE A 219 -10.35 -41.36 -26.55
N GLU A 220 -11.42 -41.78 -27.23
CA GLU A 220 -12.33 -42.82 -26.72
C GLU A 220 -11.59 -44.12 -26.39
N VAL A 221 -10.62 -44.49 -27.23
CA VAL A 221 -9.79 -45.69 -27.04
C VAL A 221 -8.96 -45.68 -25.76
N LEU A 222 -8.70 -44.51 -25.17
CA LEU A 222 -7.96 -44.40 -23.91
C LEU A 222 -8.82 -44.75 -22.69
N ALA A 223 -10.12 -44.96 -22.85
CA ALA A 223 -11.01 -45.40 -21.79
C ALA A 223 -10.66 -46.79 -21.22
N SER A 224 -9.88 -47.59 -21.96
CA SER A 224 -9.44 -48.94 -21.57
C SER A 224 -8.09 -48.99 -20.84
N LEU A 225 -7.55 -47.85 -20.40
CA LEU A 225 -6.30 -47.79 -19.63
C LEU A 225 -6.53 -48.24 -18.18
N ASP A 226 -6.30 -49.51 -17.89
CA ASP A 226 -6.56 -50.10 -16.55
C ASP A 226 -5.39 -49.96 -15.55
N ARG A 227 -4.16 -49.73 -16.04
CA ARG A 227 -2.92 -49.79 -15.23
C ARG A 227 -2.09 -48.50 -15.22
N ALA A 228 -2.59 -47.43 -15.83
CA ALA A 228 -1.85 -46.19 -15.97
C ALA A 228 -1.60 -45.50 -14.60
N ILE A 229 -0.43 -44.90 -14.46
CA ILE A 229 0.00 -44.07 -13.31
C ILE A 229 0.03 -42.59 -13.73
N GLU A 230 0.38 -42.31 -14.99
CA GLU A 230 0.38 -40.96 -15.54
C GLU A 230 -0.01 -40.97 -17.03
N LEU A 231 -0.90 -40.04 -17.40
CA LEU A 231 -1.39 -39.81 -18.75
C LEU A 231 -1.24 -38.32 -19.09
N ASP A 232 -0.29 -37.99 -19.96
CA ASP A 232 -0.10 -36.62 -20.47
C ASP A 232 -0.79 -36.46 -21.84
N LEU A 233 -1.89 -35.72 -21.86
CA LEU A 233 -2.64 -35.35 -23.07
C LEU A 233 -2.55 -33.84 -23.34
N SER A 234 -1.63 -33.13 -22.69
CA SER A 234 -1.55 -31.67 -22.80
C SER A 234 -1.23 -31.20 -24.22
N GLN A 235 -1.63 -29.97 -24.58
CA GLN A 235 -1.34 -29.36 -25.90
C GLN A 235 -1.82 -30.21 -27.09
N ASN A 236 -3.03 -30.78 -27.01
CA ASN A 236 -3.69 -31.47 -28.13
C ASN A 236 -4.89 -30.66 -28.63
N ARG A 237 -5.77 -31.29 -29.43
CA ARG A 237 -6.99 -30.68 -29.98
C ARG A 237 -8.25 -31.34 -29.40
N ILE A 238 -8.17 -31.83 -28.16
CA ILE A 238 -9.24 -32.56 -27.49
C ILE A 238 -10.35 -31.61 -27.03
N THR A 239 -11.60 -31.90 -27.40
CA THR A 239 -12.78 -31.11 -27.00
C THR A 239 -13.71 -31.87 -26.04
N ASP A 240 -13.71 -33.19 -26.10
CA ASP A 240 -14.55 -34.07 -25.27
C ASP A 240 -13.67 -35.00 -24.44
N ILE A 241 -13.93 -35.08 -23.14
CA ILE A 241 -13.20 -35.90 -22.16
C ILE A 241 -14.12 -36.86 -21.41
N SER A 242 -15.38 -36.99 -21.82
CA SER A 242 -16.39 -37.81 -21.14
C SER A 242 -16.05 -39.30 -21.16
N SER A 243 -15.39 -39.78 -22.22
CA SER A 243 -14.90 -41.15 -22.36
C SER A 243 -13.90 -41.55 -21.27
N LEU A 244 -13.18 -40.60 -20.68
CA LEU A 244 -12.19 -40.86 -19.63
C LEU A 244 -12.81 -41.15 -18.25
N SER A 245 -14.14 -41.11 -18.12
CA SER A 245 -14.84 -41.35 -16.85
C SER A 245 -14.68 -42.79 -16.30
N SER A 246 -14.29 -43.74 -17.14
CA SER A 246 -14.02 -45.13 -16.74
C SER A 246 -12.65 -45.34 -16.10
N LEU A 247 -11.77 -44.33 -16.14
CA LEU A 247 -10.42 -44.45 -15.58
C LEU A 247 -10.47 -44.46 -14.05
N GLU A 248 -9.96 -45.53 -13.43
CA GLU A 248 -9.95 -45.70 -11.97
C GLU A 248 -8.88 -44.85 -11.25
N ASN A 249 -9.09 -44.62 -9.95
CA ASN A 249 -8.36 -43.67 -9.11
C ASN A 249 -6.87 -44.03 -8.93
N SER A 250 -5.99 -43.66 -9.87
CA SER A 250 -4.51 -43.71 -9.72
C SER A 250 -3.73 -42.86 -10.74
N ILE A 251 -4.39 -42.25 -11.73
CA ILE A 251 -3.73 -41.72 -12.93
C ILE A 251 -3.60 -40.20 -12.85
N LYS A 252 -2.40 -39.62 -12.74
CA LYS A 252 -2.25 -38.17 -12.96
C LYS A 252 -2.61 -37.83 -14.42
N LEU A 253 -3.62 -36.98 -14.63
CA LEU A 253 -4.17 -36.66 -15.95
C LEU A 253 -3.90 -35.21 -16.33
N ASP A 254 -2.99 -34.99 -17.28
CA ASP A 254 -2.67 -33.65 -17.78
C ASP A 254 -3.48 -33.31 -19.04
N LEU A 255 -4.43 -32.39 -18.91
CA LEU A 255 -5.32 -31.92 -19.98
C LEU A 255 -5.03 -30.47 -20.38
N ARG A 256 -3.96 -29.86 -19.87
CA ARG A 256 -3.62 -28.45 -20.13
C ARG A 256 -3.54 -28.17 -21.63
N ASN A 257 -3.98 -26.99 -22.04
CA ASN A 257 -3.89 -26.48 -23.40
C ASN A 257 -4.65 -27.32 -24.44
N ASN A 258 -5.79 -27.88 -24.04
CA ASN A 258 -6.79 -28.46 -24.95
C ASN A 258 -8.03 -27.54 -25.04
N PRO A 259 -8.74 -27.50 -26.18
CA PRO A 259 -9.95 -26.72 -26.38
C PRO A 259 -11.21 -27.35 -25.71
N ILE A 260 -11.13 -27.65 -24.40
CA ILE A 260 -12.21 -28.32 -23.64
C ILE A 260 -13.23 -27.26 -23.15
N PRO A 261 -14.52 -27.32 -23.57
CA PRO A 261 -15.51 -26.27 -23.22
C PRO A 261 -15.91 -26.23 -21.74
N ARG A 262 -15.84 -27.36 -21.03
CA ARG A 262 -16.19 -27.45 -19.59
C ARG A 262 -15.12 -28.25 -18.85
N LYS A 263 -14.38 -27.57 -17.98
CA LYS A 263 -13.22 -28.11 -17.24
C LYS A 263 -13.64 -28.86 -15.98
N ASN A 264 -14.59 -29.79 -16.12
CA ASN A 264 -14.99 -30.71 -15.05
C ASN A 264 -14.18 -32.00 -15.20
N CYS A 265 -13.45 -32.38 -14.17
CA CYS A 265 -12.70 -33.64 -14.18
C CYS A 265 -13.69 -34.82 -14.26
N PRO A 266 -13.57 -35.73 -15.26
CA PRO A 266 -14.48 -36.87 -15.42
C PRO A 266 -14.22 -37.99 -14.40
N VAL A 267 -13.13 -37.88 -13.61
CA VAL A 267 -12.67 -38.87 -12.63
C VAL A 267 -12.55 -38.24 -11.23
N SER A 268 -12.42 -39.09 -10.20
CA SER A 268 -12.36 -38.67 -8.79
C SER A 268 -11.05 -39.13 -8.11
N PRO A 269 -10.42 -38.34 -7.23
CA PRO A 269 -10.72 -36.94 -6.90
C PRO A 269 -10.41 -36.00 -8.08
N ALA A 270 -11.16 -34.90 -8.18
CA ALA A 270 -11.02 -33.92 -9.27
C ALA A 270 -9.61 -33.28 -9.35
N THR A 271 -8.83 -33.32 -8.27
CA THR A 271 -7.44 -32.83 -8.18
C THR A 271 -6.47 -33.56 -9.11
N ILE A 272 -6.88 -34.68 -9.67
CA ILE A 272 -6.08 -35.49 -10.58
C ILE A 272 -6.02 -34.89 -12.00
N CYS A 273 -7.03 -34.13 -12.41
CA CYS A 273 -7.04 -33.44 -13.71
C CYS A 273 -6.33 -32.09 -13.64
N LEU A 274 -5.43 -31.82 -14.57
CA LEU A 274 -4.79 -30.51 -14.77
C LEU A 274 -5.40 -29.82 -15.99
N PHE A 275 -6.00 -28.63 -15.82
CA PHE A 275 -6.55 -27.80 -16.91
C PHE A 275 -5.75 -26.50 -17.09
N SER A 276 -5.85 -25.82 -18.25
CA SER A 276 -5.30 -24.46 -18.41
C SER A 276 -6.26 -23.40 -17.83
N ASP A 277 -5.73 -22.44 -17.07
CA ASP A 277 -6.52 -21.51 -16.24
C ASP A 277 -6.94 -20.22 -16.95
N ASP A 278 -8.26 -19.97 -17.07
CA ASP A 278 -8.80 -18.68 -17.57
C ASP A 278 -8.57 -17.54 -16.55
N ALA A 279 -8.48 -17.84 -15.25
CA ALA A 279 -8.20 -16.85 -14.19
C ALA A 279 -6.74 -16.35 -14.20
N ALA A 280 -5.79 -17.22 -14.55
CA ALA A 280 -4.39 -16.83 -14.70
C ALA A 280 -4.17 -15.99 -15.96
N GLU A 281 -4.97 -16.23 -17.01
CA GLU A 281 -5.00 -15.36 -18.20
C GLU A 281 -5.60 -14.00 -17.85
N LEU A 282 -6.75 -13.95 -17.18
CA LEU A 282 -7.33 -12.68 -16.70
C LEU A 282 -6.35 -11.91 -15.79
N TYR A 283 -5.69 -12.59 -14.86
CA TYR A 283 -4.71 -11.96 -13.99
C TYR A 283 -3.53 -11.38 -14.79
N ARG A 284 -2.99 -12.10 -15.78
CA ARG A 284 -1.93 -11.59 -16.67
C ARG A 284 -2.42 -10.43 -17.53
N GLN A 285 -3.63 -10.53 -18.08
CA GLN A 285 -4.26 -9.45 -18.82
C GLN A 285 -4.42 -8.19 -17.97
N GLY A 286 -4.84 -8.32 -16.71
CA GLY A 286 -4.93 -7.21 -15.77
C GLY A 286 -3.58 -6.53 -15.54
N ILE A 287 -2.49 -7.32 -15.42
CA ILE A 287 -1.13 -6.77 -15.32
C ILE A 287 -0.76 -6.00 -16.60
N GLU A 288 -0.97 -6.59 -17.78
CA GLU A 288 -0.67 -5.92 -19.06
C GLU A 288 -1.48 -4.63 -19.24
N GLN A 289 -2.74 -4.61 -18.80
CA GLN A 289 -3.57 -3.40 -18.82
C GLN A 289 -3.02 -2.33 -17.88
N THR A 290 -2.60 -2.70 -16.66
CA THR A 290 -1.91 -1.80 -15.73
C THR A 290 -0.64 -1.22 -16.34
N ASP A 291 0.20 -2.05 -16.96
CA ASP A 291 1.46 -1.62 -17.59
C ASP A 291 1.22 -0.65 -18.76
N ARG A 292 0.05 -0.73 -19.42
CA ARG A 292 -0.37 0.21 -20.47
C ARG A 292 -1.06 1.47 -19.92
N GLY A 293 -1.28 1.56 -18.61
CA GLY A 293 -2.03 2.64 -17.96
C GLY A 293 -3.56 2.55 -18.16
N GLU A 294 -4.08 1.40 -18.58
CA GLU A 294 -5.51 1.15 -18.78
C GLU A 294 -6.20 0.79 -17.44
N PHE A 295 -6.06 1.64 -16.42
CA PHE A 295 -6.41 1.32 -15.03
C PHE A 295 -7.87 0.88 -14.83
N LEU A 296 -8.83 1.50 -15.52
CA LEU A 296 -10.25 1.11 -15.40
C LEU A 296 -10.51 -0.29 -15.99
N ALA A 297 -9.86 -0.64 -17.10
CA ALA A 297 -9.97 -1.97 -17.68
C ALA A 297 -9.26 -3.01 -16.81
N ALA A 298 -8.10 -2.65 -16.25
CA ALA A 298 -7.37 -3.49 -15.30
C ALA A 298 -8.22 -3.79 -14.04
N LEU A 299 -8.92 -2.79 -13.50
CA LEU A 299 -9.84 -2.96 -12.37
C LEU A 299 -10.93 -4.00 -12.68
N GLU A 300 -11.62 -3.88 -13.82
CA GLU A 300 -12.68 -4.83 -14.22
C GLU A 300 -12.12 -6.25 -14.39
N THR A 301 -10.96 -6.37 -15.04
CA THR A 301 -10.29 -7.66 -15.27
C THR A 301 -9.85 -8.31 -13.96
N PHE A 302 -9.21 -7.57 -13.06
CA PHE A 302 -8.79 -8.09 -11.75
C PHE A 302 -9.98 -8.41 -10.85
N GLN A 303 -11.07 -7.64 -10.87
CA GLN A 303 -12.30 -7.99 -10.15
C GLN A 303 -12.89 -9.31 -10.65
N THR A 304 -12.86 -9.55 -11.96
CA THR A 304 -13.31 -10.81 -12.55
C THR A 304 -12.39 -11.96 -12.13
N ALA A 305 -11.07 -11.77 -12.21
CA ALA A 305 -10.09 -12.76 -11.76
C ALA A 305 -10.27 -13.10 -10.27
N LEU A 306 -10.47 -12.08 -9.42
CA LEU A 306 -10.69 -12.20 -7.99
C LEU A 306 -11.91 -13.08 -7.69
N GLN A 307 -13.03 -12.85 -8.37
CA GLN A 307 -14.24 -13.66 -8.17
C GLN A 307 -14.02 -15.13 -8.54
N VAL A 308 -13.24 -15.39 -9.58
CA VAL A 308 -12.90 -16.76 -9.98
C VAL A 308 -12.00 -17.43 -8.93
N TYR A 309 -10.96 -16.76 -8.43
CA TYR A 309 -10.10 -17.30 -7.37
C TYR A 309 -10.87 -17.53 -6.05
N LYS A 310 -11.75 -16.59 -5.66
CA LYS A 310 -12.67 -16.73 -4.52
C LYS A 310 -13.55 -17.97 -4.64
N ASN A 311 -14.22 -18.16 -5.79
CA ASN A 311 -15.10 -19.30 -6.00
C ASN A 311 -14.38 -20.66 -5.98
N ARG A 312 -13.08 -20.66 -6.29
CA ARG A 312 -12.23 -21.86 -6.28
C ARG A 312 -11.59 -22.14 -4.92
N GLY A 313 -11.63 -21.18 -4.00
CA GLY A 313 -10.90 -21.26 -2.73
C GLY A 313 -9.39 -21.13 -2.87
N ASP A 314 -8.88 -20.55 -3.96
CA ASP A 314 -7.44 -20.27 -4.13
C ASP A 314 -7.07 -18.99 -3.37
N ARG A 315 -6.79 -19.15 -2.07
CA ARG A 315 -6.57 -18.05 -1.14
C ARG A 315 -5.30 -17.24 -1.46
N LEU A 316 -4.24 -17.86 -1.98
CA LEU A 316 -3.01 -17.15 -2.33
C LEU A 316 -3.21 -16.24 -3.56
N ARG A 317 -3.87 -16.74 -4.60
CA ARG A 317 -4.18 -15.92 -5.78
C ARG A 317 -5.27 -14.89 -5.50
N GLU A 318 -6.19 -15.19 -4.59
CA GLU A 318 -7.12 -14.21 -4.05
C GLU A 318 -6.35 -13.03 -3.42
N SER A 319 -5.41 -13.28 -2.49
CA SER A 319 -4.61 -12.21 -1.88
C SER A 319 -3.75 -11.43 -2.88
N ASP A 320 -3.08 -12.11 -3.82
CA ASP A 320 -2.30 -11.43 -4.88
C ASP A 320 -3.18 -10.47 -5.70
N THR A 321 -4.39 -10.92 -6.06
CA THR A 321 -5.33 -10.11 -6.85
C THR A 321 -5.89 -8.94 -6.03
N LEU A 322 -6.14 -9.14 -4.73
CA LEU A 322 -6.54 -8.07 -3.82
C LEU A 322 -5.45 -6.98 -3.72
N ASP A 323 -4.17 -7.35 -3.58
CA ASP A 323 -3.08 -6.37 -3.57
C ASP A 323 -2.99 -5.61 -4.89
N ARG A 324 -3.21 -6.26 -6.04
CA ARG A 324 -3.24 -5.58 -7.35
C ARG A 324 -4.37 -4.56 -7.45
N LEU A 325 -5.57 -4.92 -7.00
CA LEU A 325 -6.70 -3.99 -6.91
C LEU A 325 -6.39 -2.83 -5.96
N GLY A 326 -5.82 -3.12 -4.80
CA GLY A 326 -5.40 -2.11 -3.83
C GLY A 326 -4.42 -1.10 -4.45
N ASN A 327 -3.42 -1.58 -5.19
CA ASN A 327 -2.46 -0.72 -5.87
C ASN A 327 -3.11 0.17 -6.93
N LEU A 328 -4.05 -0.37 -7.73
CA LEU A 328 -4.78 0.42 -8.72
C LEU A 328 -5.62 1.52 -8.06
N TYR A 329 -6.34 1.21 -6.99
CA TYR A 329 -7.10 2.22 -6.25
C TYR A 329 -6.19 3.28 -5.60
N ASP A 330 -5.02 2.88 -5.10
CA ASP A 330 -4.04 3.79 -4.51
C ASP A 330 -3.48 4.78 -5.56
N GLU A 331 -3.17 4.29 -6.76
CA GLU A 331 -2.73 5.12 -7.91
C GLU A 331 -3.85 6.05 -8.43
N LEU A 332 -5.11 5.63 -8.36
CA LEU A 332 -6.26 6.46 -8.71
C LEU A 332 -6.63 7.48 -7.61
N GLY A 333 -5.95 7.47 -6.47
CA GLY A 333 -6.25 8.35 -5.34
C GLY A 333 -7.45 7.91 -4.50
N GLU A 334 -8.01 6.74 -4.76
CA GLU A 334 -9.11 6.14 -4.00
C GLU A 334 -8.59 5.35 -2.78
N TYR A 335 -7.92 6.07 -1.87
CA TYR A 335 -7.18 5.45 -0.76
C TYR A 335 -8.05 4.60 0.19
N ALA A 336 -9.35 4.92 0.32
CA ALA A 336 -10.28 4.12 1.12
C ALA A 336 -10.42 2.70 0.57
N ASN A 337 -10.64 2.58 -0.75
CA ASN A 337 -10.75 1.30 -1.43
C ASN A 337 -9.42 0.56 -1.37
N ALA A 338 -8.30 1.28 -1.58
CA ALA A 338 -6.96 0.68 -1.48
C ALA A 338 -6.72 0.02 -0.12
N LEU A 339 -6.95 0.74 0.98
CA LEU A 339 -6.82 0.21 2.34
C LEU A 339 -7.73 -1.00 2.58
N GLU A 340 -8.96 -1.00 2.07
CA GLU A 340 -9.88 -2.13 2.21
C GLU A 340 -9.34 -3.40 1.53
N TYR A 341 -8.89 -3.29 0.28
CA TYR A 341 -8.31 -4.41 -0.47
C TYR A 341 -7.03 -4.94 0.18
N TYR A 342 -6.13 -4.06 0.61
CA TYR A 342 -4.93 -4.48 1.33
C TYR A 342 -5.25 -5.15 2.66
N GLN A 343 -6.23 -4.66 3.42
CA GLN A 343 -6.62 -5.27 4.68
C GLN A 343 -7.24 -6.66 4.48
N GLN A 344 -8.02 -6.86 3.40
CA GLN A 344 -8.51 -8.18 3.02
C GLN A 344 -7.35 -9.11 2.65
N SER A 345 -6.39 -8.64 1.86
CA SER A 345 -5.20 -9.40 1.49
C SER A 345 -4.38 -9.83 2.72
N ASP A 346 -4.05 -8.88 3.60
CA ASP A 346 -3.29 -9.12 4.83
C ASP A 346 -3.93 -10.18 5.73
N ASN A 347 -5.26 -10.13 5.89
CA ASN A 347 -6.01 -11.13 6.66
C ASN A 347 -5.88 -12.54 6.06
N ILE A 348 -6.00 -12.66 4.72
CA ILE A 348 -5.89 -13.95 4.02
C ILE A 348 -4.45 -14.48 4.10
N ARG A 349 -3.46 -13.63 3.89
CA ARG A 349 -2.04 -14.02 3.93
C ARG A 349 -1.63 -14.54 5.30
N LYS A 350 -2.10 -13.89 6.37
CA LYS A 350 -1.94 -14.38 7.76
C LYS A 350 -2.62 -15.72 8.00
N GLU A 351 -3.82 -15.93 7.43
CA GLU A 351 -4.57 -17.19 7.54
C GLU A 351 -3.80 -18.36 6.90
N VAL A 352 -3.24 -18.15 5.70
CA VAL A 352 -2.51 -19.19 4.96
C VAL A 352 -1.02 -19.29 5.33
N GLY A 353 -0.51 -18.36 6.15
CA GLY A 353 0.88 -18.31 6.59
C GLY A 353 1.86 -17.81 5.52
N ASP A 354 1.40 -16.99 4.58
CA ASP A 354 2.24 -16.38 3.54
C ASP A 354 2.99 -15.15 4.06
N ARG A 355 4.14 -15.41 4.70
CA ARG A 355 4.99 -14.38 5.28
C ARG A 355 5.59 -13.43 4.25
N GLN A 356 5.83 -13.88 3.01
CA GLN A 356 6.36 -13.00 1.97
C GLN A 356 5.30 -11.97 1.59
N GLY A 357 4.10 -12.44 1.24
CA GLY A 357 3.03 -11.53 0.87
C GLY A 357 2.59 -10.64 2.03
N GLU A 358 2.62 -11.12 3.30
CA GLU A 358 2.39 -10.26 4.47
C GLU A 358 3.33 -9.04 4.49
N SER A 359 4.61 -9.24 4.14
CA SER A 359 5.58 -8.15 4.01
C SER A 359 5.24 -7.21 2.87
N GLU A 360 4.80 -7.73 1.73
CA GLU A 360 4.43 -6.93 0.55
C GLU A 360 3.18 -6.08 0.83
N THR A 361 2.11 -6.69 1.31
CA THR A 361 0.87 -5.99 1.69
C THR A 361 1.12 -4.93 2.77
N SER A 362 1.94 -5.24 3.79
CA SER A 362 2.34 -4.26 4.82
C SER A 362 3.12 -3.07 4.23
N THR A 363 3.89 -3.31 3.16
CA THR A 363 4.60 -2.24 2.45
C THR A 363 3.62 -1.31 1.72
N TYR A 364 2.60 -1.87 1.06
CA TYR A 364 1.58 -1.10 0.37
C TYR A 364 0.72 -0.29 1.34
N LEU A 365 0.27 -0.89 2.45
CA LEU A 365 -0.40 -0.16 3.55
C LEU A 365 0.46 1.01 4.04
N GLY A 366 1.75 0.76 4.27
CA GLY A 366 2.70 1.78 4.66
C GLY A 366 2.77 2.96 3.67
N ILE A 367 2.81 2.68 2.37
CA ILE A 367 2.81 3.71 1.31
C ILE A 367 1.52 4.52 1.33
N THR A 368 0.36 3.87 1.40
CA THR A 368 -0.94 4.55 1.47
C THR A 368 -1.06 5.42 2.72
N TYR A 369 -0.56 4.96 3.87
CA TYR A 369 -0.51 5.78 5.09
C TYR A 369 0.38 7.01 4.95
N ILE A 370 1.49 6.96 4.18
CA ILE A 370 2.27 8.16 3.86
C ILE A 370 1.41 9.16 3.06
N ARG A 371 0.69 8.70 2.03
CA ARG A 371 -0.18 9.55 1.19
C ARG A 371 -1.30 10.20 2.01
N LEU A 372 -1.82 9.48 3.01
CA LEU A 372 -2.84 9.98 3.95
C LEU A 372 -2.27 10.88 5.06
N GLY A 373 -0.95 11.10 5.14
CA GLY A 373 -0.32 11.89 6.20
C GLY A 373 -0.13 11.18 7.54
N GLN A 374 -0.48 9.89 7.62
CA GLN A 374 -0.33 9.07 8.83
C GLN A 374 1.09 8.53 8.97
N THR A 375 2.06 9.44 9.05
CA THR A 375 3.50 9.13 8.96
C THR A 375 3.96 8.11 10.00
N GLN A 376 3.46 8.16 11.24
CA GLN A 376 3.85 7.19 12.27
C GLN A 376 3.29 5.78 11.96
N LYS A 377 1.99 5.66 11.64
CA LYS A 377 1.38 4.38 11.22
C LYS A 377 2.08 3.79 9.99
N ALA A 378 2.50 4.65 9.07
CA ALA A 378 3.32 4.24 7.91
C ALA A 378 4.66 3.66 8.34
N ILE A 379 5.39 4.33 9.24
CA ILE A 379 6.68 3.85 9.77
C ILE A 379 6.50 2.50 10.46
N ASP A 380 5.48 2.35 11.31
CA ASP A 380 5.22 1.11 12.04
C ASP A 380 4.93 -0.05 11.08
N SER A 381 4.08 0.18 10.07
CA SER A 381 3.73 -0.81 9.03
C SER A 381 4.96 -1.20 8.19
N LEU A 382 5.78 -0.23 7.79
CA LEU A 382 6.98 -0.45 7.00
C LEU A 382 8.10 -1.12 7.81
N GLN A 383 8.21 -0.83 9.11
CA GLN A 383 9.14 -1.52 10.01
C GLN A 383 8.72 -2.97 10.23
N GLN A 384 7.42 -3.24 10.35
CA GLN A 384 6.89 -4.61 10.39
C GLN A 384 7.21 -5.34 9.09
N ALA A 385 6.95 -4.75 7.92
CA ALA A 385 7.33 -5.31 6.63
C ALA A 385 8.83 -5.63 6.56
N TRP A 386 9.68 -4.67 6.97
CA TRP A 386 11.12 -4.84 7.03
C TRP A 386 11.55 -6.01 7.94
N GLU A 387 10.91 -6.15 9.10
CA GLU A 387 11.19 -7.23 10.04
C GLU A 387 10.78 -8.60 9.50
N ILE A 388 9.66 -8.69 8.79
CA ILE A 388 9.24 -9.93 8.15
C ILE A 388 10.23 -10.28 7.04
N TYR A 389 10.50 -9.34 6.14
CA TYR A 389 11.43 -9.52 5.01
C TYR A 389 12.83 -9.98 5.45
N ARG A 390 13.41 -9.34 6.48
CA ARG A 390 14.77 -9.68 6.97
C ARG A 390 14.84 -11.08 7.60
N ASN A 391 13.71 -11.62 8.05
CA ASN A 391 13.62 -12.93 8.68
C ASN A 391 13.25 -14.06 7.69
N LEU A 392 12.94 -13.75 6.43
CA LEU A 392 12.73 -14.75 5.37
C LEU A 392 14.02 -15.56 5.08
N THR A 393 13.88 -16.86 4.81
CA THR A 393 15.04 -17.72 4.54
C THR A 393 15.62 -17.47 3.14
N THR A 394 16.85 -17.92 2.89
CA THR A 394 17.49 -17.78 1.56
C THR A 394 16.76 -18.52 0.43
N LYS A 395 15.96 -19.54 0.76
CA LYS A 395 15.11 -20.26 -0.21
C LYS A 395 13.88 -19.43 -0.60
N ASP A 396 13.32 -18.68 0.34
CA ASP A 396 12.18 -17.77 0.10
C ASP A 396 12.60 -16.55 -0.72
N ARG A 397 13.88 -16.12 -0.58
CA ARG A 397 14.45 -14.97 -1.31
C ARG A 397 14.88 -15.28 -2.76
N SER A 398 14.90 -16.54 -3.17
CA SER A 398 15.55 -16.98 -4.42
C SER A 398 14.77 -16.65 -5.70
N TRP A 399 13.50 -16.27 -5.61
CA TRP A 399 12.63 -15.94 -6.75
C TRP A 399 12.58 -14.44 -7.09
N LEU A 400 13.21 -13.57 -6.28
CA LEU A 400 13.18 -12.10 -6.38
C LEU A 400 14.21 -11.53 -7.38
N ARG A 401 14.29 -12.08 -8.60
CA ARG A 401 15.31 -11.67 -9.57
C ARG A 401 14.97 -10.43 -10.40
N SER A 402 13.74 -9.91 -10.35
CA SER A 402 13.33 -8.72 -11.13
C SER A 402 12.94 -7.52 -10.28
N ASP A 403 12.24 -7.72 -9.16
CA ASP A 403 11.82 -6.63 -8.24
C ASP A 403 12.56 -6.75 -6.91
N SER A 404 12.93 -5.62 -6.28
CA SER A 404 13.53 -5.61 -4.95
C SER A 404 12.55 -5.10 -3.88
N PRO A 405 11.78 -5.98 -3.22
CA PRO A 405 10.97 -5.61 -2.05
C PRO A 405 11.80 -4.93 -0.95
N GLU A 406 13.06 -5.35 -0.76
CA GLU A 406 14.02 -4.65 0.11
C GLU A 406 14.15 -3.18 -0.29
N GLY A 407 14.40 -2.92 -1.57
CA GLY A 407 14.53 -1.58 -2.12
C GLY A 407 13.28 -0.73 -1.89
N THR A 408 12.08 -1.30 -2.11
CA THR A 408 10.80 -0.60 -1.93
C THR A 408 10.54 -0.24 -0.47
N ILE A 409 10.66 -1.20 0.45
CA ILE A 409 10.48 -0.99 1.89
C ILE A 409 11.42 0.12 2.38
N LEU A 410 12.71 0.03 2.04
CA LEU A 410 13.72 1.01 2.46
C LEU A 410 13.48 2.39 1.84
N SER A 411 13.02 2.47 0.60
CA SER A 411 12.67 3.73 -0.07
C SER A 411 11.47 4.41 0.62
N SER A 412 10.44 3.63 0.94
CA SER A 412 9.24 4.12 1.63
C SER A 412 9.55 4.55 3.06
N LEU A 413 10.42 3.82 3.78
CA LEU A 413 10.93 4.26 5.09
C LEU A 413 11.69 5.58 4.97
N ALA A 414 12.53 5.73 3.94
CA ALA A 414 13.26 6.97 3.71
C ALA A 414 12.32 8.16 3.51
N LEU A 415 11.26 7.98 2.71
CA LEU A 415 10.22 8.99 2.51
C LEU A 415 9.48 9.32 3.81
N ALA A 416 9.06 8.30 4.57
CA ALA A 416 8.32 8.49 5.82
C ALA A 416 9.15 9.25 6.87
N TYR A 417 10.43 8.88 7.06
CA TYR A 417 11.33 9.64 7.94
C TYR A 417 11.61 11.05 7.42
N GLY A 418 11.69 11.23 6.08
CA GLY A 418 11.81 12.55 5.47
C GLY A 418 10.62 13.45 5.79
N LYS A 419 9.40 12.95 5.65
CA LYS A 419 8.15 13.65 6.02
C LYS A 419 8.06 13.94 7.53
N LEU A 420 8.71 13.14 8.37
CA LEU A 420 8.84 13.39 9.82
C LEU A 420 9.91 14.47 10.15
N GLY A 421 10.70 14.92 9.17
CA GLY A 421 11.84 15.83 9.39
C GLY A 421 13.11 15.14 9.88
N GLU A 422 13.12 13.81 9.95
CA GLU A 422 14.23 12.98 10.42
C GLU A 422 15.25 12.74 9.31
N THR A 423 16.04 13.76 9.00
CA THR A 423 16.99 13.77 7.86
C THR A 423 18.04 12.65 7.92
N SER A 424 18.53 12.30 9.11
CA SER A 424 19.57 11.27 9.28
C SER A 424 19.06 9.86 8.98
N PRO A 425 17.93 9.40 9.58
CA PRO A 425 17.27 8.16 9.17
C PRO A 425 16.89 8.15 7.68
N ALA A 426 16.30 9.23 7.16
CA ALA A 426 15.89 9.33 5.76
C ALA A 426 17.06 9.06 4.80
N LEU A 427 18.18 9.77 4.99
CA LEU A 427 19.37 9.59 4.16
C LEU A 427 19.97 8.18 4.25
N ARG A 428 19.95 7.58 5.45
CA ARG A 428 20.46 6.22 5.67
C ARG A 428 19.64 5.20 4.89
N PHE A 429 18.31 5.22 5.04
CA PHE A 429 17.42 4.29 4.36
C PHE A 429 17.43 4.50 2.84
N ALA A 430 17.46 5.75 2.36
CA ALA A 430 17.56 6.05 0.92
C ALA A 430 18.82 5.45 0.29
N LYS A 431 19.97 5.54 0.97
CA LYS A 431 21.23 4.93 0.50
C LYS A 431 21.20 3.40 0.51
N GLN A 432 20.56 2.80 1.51
CA GLN A 432 20.39 1.35 1.58
C GLN A 432 19.47 0.86 0.46
N SER A 433 18.37 1.56 0.20
CA SER A 433 17.48 1.30 -0.93
C SER A 433 18.23 1.37 -2.27
N LEU A 434 19.03 2.42 -2.48
CA LEU A 434 19.87 2.57 -3.68
C LEU A 434 20.85 1.40 -3.86
N ALA A 435 21.49 0.97 -2.77
CA ALA A 435 22.40 -0.17 -2.81
C ALA A 435 21.68 -1.48 -3.10
N SER A 436 20.42 -1.63 -2.67
CA SER A 436 19.60 -2.81 -2.96
C SER A 436 19.21 -2.85 -4.44
N TYR A 437 18.62 -1.78 -4.99
CA TYR A 437 18.21 -1.75 -6.39
C TYR A 437 19.39 -1.94 -7.36
N ARG A 438 20.56 -1.36 -7.07
CA ARG A 438 21.79 -1.62 -7.84
C ARG A 438 22.25 -3.07 -7.81
N ARG A 439 22.04 -3.76 -6.68
CA ARG A 439 22.45 -5.15 -6.50
C ARG A 439 21.65 -6.09 -7.42
N VAL A 440 20.38 -5.77 -7.64
CA VAL A 440 19.47 -6.53 -8.51
C VAL A 440 19.37 -5.96 -9.93
N ASN A 441 20.08 -4.86 -10.22
CA ASN A 441 20.05 -4.16 -11.50
C ASN A 441 18.65 -3.64 -11.91
N ASP A 442 17.86 -3.24 -10.93
CA ASP A 442 16.55 -2.60 -11.11
C ASP A 442 16.75 -1.11 -11.38
N ARG A 443 16.62 -0.70 -12.66
CA ARG A 443 16.87 0.68 -13.10
C ARG A 443 15.76 1.65 -12.67
N PRO A 444 14.45 1.34 -12.83
CA PRO A 444 13.39 2.18 -12.26
C PRO A 444 13.51 2.35 -10.74
N GLY A 445 13.75 1.27 -10.01
CA GLY A 445 13.98 1.31 -8.56
C GLY A 445 15.20 2.16 -8.18
N GLU A 446 16.30 2.05 -8.93
CA GLU A 446 17.48 2.90 -8.75
C GLU A 446 17.13 4.39 -8.93
N ALA A 447 16.31 4.76 -9.93
CA ALA A 447 15.91 6.14 -10.15
C ALA A 447 15.09 6.69 -8.96
N ILE A 448 14.15 5.91 -8.43
CA ILE A 448 13.38 6.26 -7.23
C ILE A 448 14.32 6.48 -6.04
N ALA A 449 15.24 5.54 -5.79
CA ALA A 449 16.16 5.65 -4.65
C ALA A 449 17.15 6.82 -4.81
N LEU A 450 17.61 7.12 -6.02
CA LEU A 450 18.42 8.31 -6.30
C LEU A 450 17.64 9.60 -5.99
N THR A 451 16.34 9.63 -6.29
CA THR A 451 15.47 10.76 -5.96
C THR A 451 15.38 10.94 -4.45
N ARG A 452 15.11 9.87 -3.68
CA ARG A 452 15.09 9.91 -2.20
C ARG A 452 16.42 10.33 -1.58
N VAL A 453 17.55 9.92 -2.17
CA VAL A 453 18.87 10.38 -1.73
C VAL A 453 19.04 11.88 -2.02
N GLY A 454 18.55 12.36 -3.16
CA GLY A 454 18.53 13.77 -3.54
C GLY A 454 17.72 14.63 -2.56
N GLU A 455 16.47 14.23 -2.31
CA GLU A 455 15.56 14.80 -1.30
C GLU A 455 16.25 14.92 0.06
N ALA A 456 16.77 13.80 0.58
CA ALA A 456 17.41 13.77 1.88
C ALA A 456 18.68 14.65 1.95
N TYR A 457 19.43 14.81 0.86
CA TYR A 457 20.54 15.76 0.82
C TYR A 457 20.08 17.22 0.76
N LEU A 458 18.97 17.50 0.08
CA LEU A 458 18.38 18.83 0.06
C LEU A 458 17.94 19.24 1.46
N SER A 459 17.20 18.38 2.17
CA SER A 459 16.81 18.57 3.57
C SER A 459 18.01 18.66 4.52
N ALA A 460 19.14 18.02 4.19
CA ALA A 460 20.40 18.14 4.93
C ALA A 460 21.18 19.44 4.63
N GLY A 461 20.64 20.35 3.83
CA GLY A 461 21.30 21.60 3.43
C GLY A 461 22.49 21.39 2.49
N ASN A 462 22.48 20.34 1.66
CA ASN A 462 23.54 20.02 0.71
C ASN A 462 23.04 20.04 -0.75
N PRO A 463 22.76 21.24 -1.31
CA PRO A 463 22.15 21.39 -2.62
C PRO A 463 23.02 20.86 -3.77
N ASP A 464 24.35 20.86 -3.63
CA ASP A 464 25.26 20.31 -4.65
C ASP A 464 25.11 18.79 -4.78
N LYS A 465 25.03 18.08 -3.66
CA LYS A 465 24.77 16.63 -3.69
C LYS A 465 23.34 16.36 -4.14
N ALA A 466 22.36 17.12 -3.67
CA ALA A 466 20.98 17.00 -4.14
C ALA A 466 20.91 17.10 -5.67
N ARG A 467 21.51 18.14 -6.26
CA ARG A 467 21.61 18.32 -7.72
C ARG A 467 22.21 17.10 -8.42
N LEU A 468 23.32 16.57 -7.89
CA LEU A 468 23.99 15.41 -8.47
C LEU A 468 23.07 14.19 -8.53
N TYR A 469 22.38 13.87 -7.43
CA TYR A 469 21.54 12.68 -7.34
C TYR A 469 20.21 12.86 -8.11
N LEU A 470 19.57 14.02 -8.02
CA LEU A 470 18.34 14.32 -8.76
C LEU A 470 18.56 14.35 -10.27
N THR A 471 19.69 14.88 -10.75
CA THR A 471 20.01 14.85 -12.20
C THR A 471 20.24 13.42 -12.68
N LYS A 472 20.88 12.57 -11.87
CA LYS A 472 21.05 11.15 -12.20
C LYS A 472 19.72 10.41 -12.23
N ALA A 473 18.82 10.68 -11.28
CA ALA A 473 17.49 10.11 -11.25
C ALA A 473 16.68 10.50 -12.49
N LEU A 474 16.69 11.79 -12.86
CA LEU A 474 16.01 12.28 -14.06
C LEU A 474 16.53 11.59 -15.32
N ASN A 475 17.84 11.55 -15.53
CA ASN A 475 18.44 10.92 -16.72
C ASN A 475 18.09 9.43 -16.78
N LEU A 476 18.17 8.73 -15.65
CA LEU A 476 17.85 7.30 -15.58
C LEU A 476 16.37 7.03 -15.89
N SER A 477 15.48 7.88 -15.40
CA SER A 477 14.04 7.79 -15.70
C SER A 477 13.74 8.07 -17.17
N GLN A 478 14.43 9.07 -17.76
CA GLN A 478 14.31 9.39 -19.19
C GLN A 478 14.82 8.26 -20.11
N GLU A 479 15.93 7.62 -19.74
CA GLU A 479 16.45 6.46 -20.49
C GLU A 479 15.49 5.26 -20.45
N GLY A 480 14.67 5.16 -19.39
CA GLY A 480 13.68 4.10 -19.21
C GLY A 480 12.24 4.47 -19.61
N ASP A 481 11.99 5.67 -20.11
CA ASP A 481 10.64 6.22 -20.37
C ASP A 481 9.69 6.15 -19.15
N ASP A 482 10.25 6.23 -17.93
CA ASP A 482 9.50 6.23 -16.67
C ASP A 482 8.89 7.62 -16.42
N ARG A 483 7.69 7.84 -16.96
CA ARG A 483 6.97 9.12 -16.86
C ARG A 483 6.74 9.55 -15.39
N PRO A 484 6.27 8.68 -14.47
CA PRO A 484 6.20 9.01 -13.04
C PRO A 484 7.57 9.42 -12.43
N GLY A 485 8.64 8.68 -12.75
CA GLY A 485 10.00 8.98 -12.31
C GLY A 485 10.51 10.33 -12.79
N ILE A 486 10.29 10.66 -14.07
CA ILE A 486 10.62 11.95 -14.68
C ILE A 486 9.87 13.08 -13.97
N ALA A 487 8.55 12.94 -13.78
CA ALA A 487 7.73 13.94 -13.12
C ALA A 487 8.22 14.23 -11.69
N ARG A 488 8.52 13.17 -10.93
CA ARG A 488 9.04 13.29 -9.56
C ARG A 488 10.41 13.97 -9.52
N SER A 489 11.36 13.55 -10.35
CA SER A 489 12.68 14.20 -10.38
C SER A 489 12.61 15.66 -10.84
N LEU A 490 11.69 16.01 -11.74
CA LEU A 490 11.47 17.39 -12.14
C LEU A 490 10.90 18.24 -11.01
N HIS A 491 9.93 17.72 -10.25
CA HIS A 491 9.40 18.39 -9.05
C HIS A 491 10.53 18.70 -8.05
N GLU A 492 11.31 17.69 -7.67
CA GLU A 492 12.42 17.83 -6.72
C GLU A 492 13.54 18.76 -7.22
N LEU A 493 13.79 18.78 -8.54
CA LEU A 493 14.69 19.77 -9.13
C LEU A 493 14.11 21.19 -9.03
N GLY A 494 12.79 21.34 -9.10
CA GLY A 494 12.09 22.59 -8.80
C GLY A 494 12.35 23.06 -7.36
N ASP A 495 12.24 22.17 -6.38
CA ASP A 495 12.52 22.47 -4.97
C ASP A 495 13.98 22.87 -4.75
N LEU A 496 14.89 22.16 -5.41
CA LEU A 496 16.31 22.49 -5.42
C LEU A 496 16.56 23.89 -5.98
N TYR A 497 15.99 24.24 -7.14
CA TYR A 497 16.19 25.56 -7.73
C TYR A 497 15.53 26.67 -6.91
N THR A 498 14.41 26.38 -6.26
CA THR A 498 13.77 27.27 -5.28
C THR A 498 14.73 27.57 -4.13
N THR A 499 15.34 26.54 -3.54
CA THR A 499 16.35 26.66 -2.47
C THR A 499 17.58 27.46 -2.93
N LEU A 500 17.98 27.32 -4.19
CA LEU A 500 19.11 28.07 -4.78
C LEU A 500 18.75 29.51 -5.15
N GLY A 501 17.48 29.90 -5.07
CA GLY A 501 16.98 31.22 -5.47
C GLY A 501 16.79 31.42 -6.98
N ASP A 502 16.98 30.39 -7.80
CA ASP A 502 16.70 30.45 -9.24
C ASP A 502 15.22 30.17 -9.53
N LYS A 503 14.40 31.18 -9.25
CA LYS A 503 12.93 31.09 -9.35
C LYS A 503 12.45 30.80 -10.77
N SER A 504 13.18 31.23 -11.80
CA SER A 504 12.80 30.98 -13.20
C SER A 504 13.03 29.52 -13.57
N ALA A 505 14.19 28.96 -13.19
CA ALA A 505 14.46 27.54 -13.40
C ALA A 505 13.49 26.66 -12.61
N ALA A 506 13.19 27.02 -11.36
CA ALA A 506 12.25 26.29 -10.52
C ALA A 506 10.85 26.20 -11.16
N LEU A 507 10.28 27.34 -11.57
CA LEU A 507 8.94 27.39 -12.16
C LEU A 507 8.85 26.60 -13.47
N GLU A 508 9.92 26.60 -14.28
CA GLU A 508 9.99 25.80 -15.50
C GLU A 508 9.98 24.30 -15.19
N ARG A 509 10.75 23.85 -14.18
CA ARG A 509 10.75 22.44 -13.76
C ARG A 509 9.41 22.00 -13.21
N TYR A 510 8.76 22.82 -12.40
CA TYR A 510 7.42 22.52 -11.91
C TYR A 510 6.38 22.45 -13.03
N ARG A 511 6.42 23.33 -14.03
CA ARG A 511 5.50 23.24 -15.18
C ARG A 511 5.66 21.92 -15.94
N GLN A 512 6.90 21.51 -16.20
CA GLN A 512 7.19 20.23 -16.86
C GLN A 512 6.68 19.05 -16.01
N ALA A 513 6.91 19.08 -14.70
CA ALA A 513 6.40 18.07 -13.78
C ALA A 513 4.87 18.02 -13.78
N ARG A 514 4.20 19.16 -13.64
CA ARG A 514 2.74 19.28 -13.62
C ARG A 514 2.10 18.74 -14.90
N GLU A 515 2.57 19.16 -16.07
CA GLU A 515 2.04 18.68 -17.35
C GLU A 515 2.15 17.15 -17.46
N LEU A 516 3.27 16.58 -17.00
CA LEU A 516 3.46 15.14 -17.00
C LEU A 516 2.54 14.44 -16.00
N ARG A 517 2.41 14.96 -14.77
CA ARG A 517 1.49 14.43 -13.72
C ARG A 517 0.04 14.45 -14.18
N GLN A 518 -0.40 15.55 -14.79
CA GLN A 518 -1.74 15.67 -15.38
C GLN A 518 -1.98 14.61 -16.47
N ASN A 519 -1.00 14.39 -17.36
CA ASN A 519 -1.11 13.43 -18.45
C ASN A 519 -1.16 11.97 -17.98
N ILE A 520 -0.58 11.63 -16.83
CA ILE A 520 -0.60 10.28 -16.25
C ILE A 520 -1.70 10.08 -15.21
N GLY A 521 -2.45 11.13 -14.85
CA GLY A 521 -3.51 11.06 -13.84
C GLY A 521 -3.03 11.08 -12.39
N ASP A 522 -1.79 11.52 -12.12
CA ASP A 522 -1.25 11.65 -10.75
C ASP A 522 -1.80 12.92 -10.07
N ALA A 523 -3.06 12.85 -9.62
CA ALA A 523 -3.76 13.96 -8.99
C ALA A 523 -3.06 14.46 -7.71
N ALA A 524 -2.52 13.52 -6.92
CA ALA A 524 -1.85 13.86 -5.68
C ALA A 524 -0.55 14.64 -5.96
N GLY A 525 0.30 14.12 -6.83
CA GLY A 525 1.50 14.84 -7.22
C GLY A 525 1.18 16.14 -7.98
N GLU A 526 0.16 16.19 -8.83
CA GLU A 526 -0.19 17.43 -9.52
C GLU A 526 -0.53 18.53 -8.50
N GLY A 527 -1.31 18.19 -7.47
CA GLY A 527 -1.58 19.07 -6.33
C GLY A 527 -0.32 19.54 -5.62
N GLU A 528 0.63 18.65 -5.33
CA GLU A 528 1.91 19.01 -4.67
C GLU A 528 2.69 20.03 -5.51
N THR A 529 2.74 19.79 -6.82
CA THR A 529 3.47 20.66 -7.76
C THR A 529 2.81 22.02 -7.89
N LEU A 530 1.48 22.05 -7.97
CA LEU A 530 0.71 23.29 -8.03
C LEU A 530 0.83 24.12 -6.74
N ASN A 531 0.88 23.46 -5.59
CA ASN A 531 1.16 24.11 -4.30
C ASN A 531 2.53 24.81 -4.31
N ALA A 532 3.58 24.07 -4.69
CA ALA A 532 4.94 24.61 -4.79
C ALA A 532 5.06 25.75 -5.81
N MET A 533 4.37 25.64 -6.95
CA MET A 533 4.25 26.73 -7.92
C MET A 533 3.56 27.95 -7.34
N GLY A 534 2.43 27.76 -6.66
CA GLY A 534 1.66 28.83 -6.02
C GLY A 534 2.47 29.61 -5.01
N GLU A 535 3.20 28.91 -4.14
CA GLU A 535 4.12 29.51 -3.18
C GLU A 535 5.19 30.37 -3.88
N LEU A 536 5.87 29.81 -4.90
CA LEU A 536 6.91 30.52 -5.65
C LEU A 536 6.36 31.75 -6.40
N LEU A 537 5.13 31.66 -6.91
CA LEU A 537 4.43 32.76 -7.58
C LEU A 537 4.10 33.90 -6.60
N LEU A 538 3.68 33.58 -5.36
CA LEU A 538 3.49 34.59 -4.31
C LEU A 538 4.80 35.28 -3.95
N GLN A 539 5.87 34.51 -3.76
CA GLN A 539 7.21 35.06 -3.51
C GLN A 539 7.76 35.93 -4.66
N THR A 540 7.14 35.92 -5.83
CA THR A 540 7.49 36.78 -6.98
C THR A 540 6.47 37.88 -7.26
N GLY A 541 5.46 38.04 -6.40
CA GLY A 541 4.41 39.06 -6.54
C GLY A 541 3.39 38.77 -7.64
N LYS A 542 3.29 37.50 -8.08
CA LYS A 542 2.40 37.05 -9.16
C LYS A 542 1.12 36.43 -8.61
N SER A 543 0.43 37.15 -7.73
CA SER A 543 -0.72 36.61 -6.98
C SER A 543 -1.86 36.14 -7.88
N ALA A 544 -2.02 36.68 -9.10
CA ALA A 544 -3.01 36.18 -10.06
C ALA A 544 -2.73 34.78 -10.59
N GLU A 545 -1.49 34.52 -11.02
CA GLU A 545 -1.06 33.18 -11.44
C GLU A 545 -1.09 32.21 -10.24
N ALA A 546 -0.78 32.70 -9.02
CA ALA A 546 -0.85 31.90 -7.80
C ALA A 546 -2.28 31.45 -7.47
N VAL A 547 -3.28 32.34 -7.57
CA VAL A 547 -4.71 31.97 -7.36
C VAL A 547 -5.12 30.85 -8.31
N GLU A 548 -4.77 30.92 -9.59
CA GLU A 548 -5.11 29.89 -10.57
C GLU A 548 -4.48 28.53 -10.21
N ALA A 549 -3.18 28.52 -9.89
CA ALA A 549 -2.46 27.31 -9.53
C ALA A 549 -3.00 26.69 -8.23
N LEU A 550 -3.17 27.50 -7.18
CA LEU A 550 -3.58 27.05 -5.86
C LEU A 550 -5.07 26.64 -5.83
N THR A 551 -5.93 27.29 -6.61
CA THR A 551 -7.33 26.84 -6.76
C THR A 551 -7.37 25.45 -7.38
N SER A 552 -6.59 25.22 -8.44
CA SER A 552 -6.49 23.91 -9.08
C SER A 552 -5.94 22.85 -8.12
N ALA A 553 -4.96 23.21 -7.28
CA ALA A 553 -4.43 22.33 -6.24
C ALA A 553 -5.50 21.95 -5.21
N VAL A 554 -6.26 22.94 -4.70
CA VAL A 554 -7.37 22.69 -3.76
C VAL A 554 -8.41 21.74 -4.37
N ASP A 555 -8.79 21.93 -5.63
CA ASP A 555 -9.79 21.08 -6.28
C ASP A 555 -9.30 19.62 -6.41
N LEU A 556 -8.00 19.42 -6.72
CA LEU A 556 -7.37 18.10 -6.71
C LEU A 556 -7.33 17.49 -5.30
N TRP A 557 -6.94 18.27 -4.29
CA TRP A 557 -6.94 17.84 -2.88
C TRP A 557 -8.30 17.41 -2.39
N GLU A 558 -9.35 18.13 -2.77
CA GLU A 558 -10.72 17.79 -2.44
C GLU A 558 -11.19 16.51 -3.14
N SER A 559 -10.70 16.24 -4.35
CA SER A 559 -11.04 15.01 -5.10
C SER A 559 -10.54 13.73 -4.45
N LEU A 560 -9.50 13.81 -3.59
CA LEU A 560 -8.91 12.67 -2.88
C LEU A 560 -9.62 12.31 -1.55
N ARG A 561 -10.62 13.10 -1.13
CA ARG A 561 -11.31 12.94 0.15
C ARG A 561 -12.49 11.95 0.21
N PRO A 562 -13.26 11.72 -0.87
CA PRO A 562 -14.41 10.83 -0.82
C PRO A 562 -14.06 9.41 -0.31
N GLY A 563 -15.00 8.77 0.39
CA GLY A 563 -14.84 7.41 0.91
C GLY A 563 -13.92 7.26 2.14
N LEU A 564 -13.07 8.24 2.44
CA LEU A 564 -12.17 8.18 3.60
C LEU A 564 -12.91 8.13 4.95
N THR A 565 -12.30 7.46 5.93
CA THR A 565 -12.73 7.52 7.33
C THR A 565 -12.52 8.92 7.91
N ASP A 566 -13.19 9.24 9.03
CA ASP A 566 -13.05 10.54 9.70
C ASP A 566 -11.58 10.87 10.04
N GLU A 567 -10.86 9.89 10.60
CA GLU A 567 -9.43 10.01 10.91
C GLU A 567 -8.58 10.30 9.67
N ASN A 568 -8.82 9.55 8.57
CA ASN A 568 -8.06 9.71 7.33
C ASN A 568 -8.35 11.07 6.67
N LYS A 569 -9.60 11.57 6.74
CA LYS A 569 -9.98 12.90 6.24
C LYS A 569 -9.28 14.02 6.98
N ILE A 570 -9.13 13.90 8.29
CA ILE A 570 -8.43 14.89 9.11
C ILE A 570 -6.93 14.84 8.78
N SER A 571 -6.34 13.64 8.80
CA SER A 571 -4.91 13.45 8.54
C SER A 571 -4.48 13.98 7.16
N ILE A 572 -5.24 13.69 6.09
CA ILE A 572 -4.93 14.20 4.76
C ILE A 572 -5.20 15.71 4.64
N ALA A 573 -6.14 16.27 5.41
CA ALA A 573 -6.37 17.71 5.43
C ALA A 573 -5.17 18.48 5.98
N GLU A 574 -4.50 17.94 7.01
CA GLU A 574 -3.30 18.56 7.61
C GLU A 574 -2.17 18.70 6.58
N THR A 575 -1.95 17.66 5.76
CA THR A 575 -0.89 17.70 4.73
C THR A 575 -1.18 18.71 3.62
N GLN A 576 -2.45 19.11 3.47
CA GLN A 576 -2.94 20.02 2.43
C GLN A 576 -3.18 21.45 2.96
N ALA A 577 -3.06 21.69 4.27
CA ALA A 577 -3.43 22.94 4.92
C ALA A 577 -2.69 24.17 4.36
N GLN A 578 -1.41 23.99 4.00
CA GLN A 578 -0.57 25.04 3.41
C GLN A 578 -1.19 25.59 2.12
N THR A 579 -1.78 24.74 1.27
CA THR A 579 -2.39 25.18 0.00
C THR A 579 -3.54 26.15 0.25
N TYR A 580 -4.38 25.89 1.25
CA TYR A 580 -5.47 26.80 1.62
C TYR A 580 -4.95 28.11 2.22
N GLN A 581 -3.86 28.08 2.99
CA GLN A 581 -3.23 29.28 3.55
C GLN A 581 -2.63 30.15 2.44
N LEU A 582 -1.85 29.57 1.53
CA LEU A 582 -1.28 30.28 0.38
C LEU A 582 -2.37 30.86 -0.51
N LEU A 583 -3.48 30.14 -0.73
CA LEU A 583 -4.58 30.65 -1.52
C LEU A 583 -5.27 31.84 -0.84
N GLN A 584 -5.40 31.82 0.50
CA GLN A 584 -5.87 32.99 1.27
C GLN A 584 -4.94 34.19 1.08
N GLU A 585 -3.63 34.00 1.18
CA GLU A 585 -2.63 35.05 0.94
C GLU A 585 -2.78 35.63 -0.47
N ALA A 586 -2.90 34.77 -1.48
CA ALA A 586 -3.06 35.17 -2.87
C ALA A 586 -4.30 36.04 -3.11
N PHE A 587 -5.43 35.70 -2.47
CA PHE A 587 -6.64 36.50 -2.52
C PHE A 587 -6.51 37.83 -1.76
N VAL A 588 -5.91 37.83 -0.57
CA VAL A 588 -5.71 39.06 0.22
C VAL A 588 -4.79 40.05 -0.49
N ASP A 589 -3.72 39.58 -1.13
CA ASP A 589 -2.81 40.41 -1.93
C ASP A 589 -3.51 41.10 -3.11
N ARG A 590 -4.57 40.48 -3.63
CA ARG A 590 -5.43 41.04 -4.67
C ARG A 590 -6.54 41.96 -4.12
N GLY A 591 -6.67 42.08 -2.80
CA GLY A 591 -7.74 42.82 -2.14
C GLY A 591 -9.07 42.07 -2.08
N GLU A 592 -9.09 40.77 -2.43
CA GLU A 592 -10.28 39.92 -2.49
C GLU A 592 -10.53 39.22 -1.14
N VAL A 593 -10.68 40.02 -0.08
CA VAL A 593 -10.72 39.53 1.32
C VAL A 593 -11.91 38.63 1.65
N GLU A 594 -13.01 38.75 0.90
CA GLU A 594 -14.18 37.86 1.06
C GLU A 594 -13.90 36.48 0.44
N ALA A 595 -13.23 36.42 -0.71
CA ALA A 595 -12.80 35.14 -1.28
C ALA A 595 -11.82 34.42 -0.35
N ALA A 596 -10.90 35.15 0.26
CA ALA A 596 -9.99 34.58 1.27
C ALA A 596 -10.74 34.00 2.49
N LEU A 597 -11.80 34.65 2.97
CA LEU A 597 -12.64 34.10 4.05
C LEU A 597 -13.30 32.78 3.64
N GLU A 598 -13.81 32.69 2.41
CA GLU A 598 -14.39 31.46 1.89
C GLU A 598 -13.36 30.32 1.84
N ILE A 599 -12.12 30.60 1.41
CA ILE A 599 -11.04 29.62 1.42
C ILE A 599 -10.63 29.22 2.85
N SER A 600 -10.62 30.16 3.80
CA SER A 600 -10.36 29.86 5.22
C SER A 600 -11.38 28.84 5.74
N GLU A 601 -12.67 29.03 5.46
CA GLU A 601 -13.72 28.09 5.85
C GLU A 601 -13.69 26.78 5.05
N ARG A 602 -13.26 26.79 3.77
CA ARG A 602 -13.08 25.55 2.98
C ARG A 602 -12.01 24.63 3.56
N GLY A 603 -10.97 25.20 4.17
CA GLY A 603 -9.86 24.47 4.76
C GLY A 603 -10.08 23.98 6.20
N ARG A 604 -11.27 24.18 6.80
CA ARG A 604 -11.51 23.96 8.24
C ARG A 604 -12.73 23.11 8.55
N ALA A 605 -12.64 22.39 9.67
CA ALA A 605 -13.76 21.68 10.32
C ALA A 605 -14.66 20.86 9.36
N ARG A 606 -14.09 20.37 8.25
CA ARG A 606 -14.84 19.77 7.15
C ARG A 606 -15.25 18.35 7.49
N ALA A 607 -14.34 17.56 8.08
CA ALA A 607 -14.69 16.22 8.51
C ALA A 607 -15.77 16.29 9.61
N PHE A 608 -15.64 17.24 10.54
CA PHE A 608 -16.65 17.51 11.56
C PHE A 608 -18.01 17.95 10.96
N ALA A 609 -18.02 18.88 10.00
CA ALA A 609 -19.25 19.32 9.35
C ALA A 609 -19.96 18.18 8.60
N GLU A 610 -19.19 17.32 7.92
CA GLU A 610 -19.70 16.13 7.23
C GLU A 610 -20.33 15.13 8.21
N LEU A 611 -19.65 14.82 9.32
CA LEU A 611 -20.19 13.93 10.36
C LEU A 611 -21.50 14.46 10.94
N LEU A 612 -21.56 15.76 11.26
CA LEU A 612 -22.75 16.38 11.82
C LEU A 612 -23.92 16.36 10.82
N ALA A 613 -23.65 16.64 9.55
CA ALA A 613 -24.66 16.60 8.49
C ALA A 613 -25.20 15.18 8.23
N GLN A 614 -24.33 14.16 8.25
CA GLN A 614 -24.76 12.77 8.11
C GLN A 614 -25.79 12.43 9.19
N ARG A 615 -25.50 12.75 10.46
CA ARG A 615 -26.39 12.45 11.58
C ARG A 615 -27.75 13.16 11.52
N LEU A 616 -27.77 14.45 11.20
CA LEU A 616 -29.02 15.21 11.11
C LEU A 616 -29.98 14.63 10.06
N ARG A 617 -29.42 14.00 9.01
CA ARG A 617 -30.17 13.35 7.93
C ARG A 617 -30.65 11.94 8.27
N TRP A 618 -29.96 11.19 9.14
CA TRP A 618 -30.50 9.93 9.70
C TRP A 618 -31.83 10.15 10.46
N ARG A 619 -32.11 11.37 10.92
CA ARG A 619 -33.40 11.74 11.54
C ARG A 619 -34.49 12.18 10.53
N GLY A 620 -34.17 12.31 9.24
CA GLY A 620 -35.10 12.72 8.18
C GLY A 620 -34.76 12.08 6.84
N GLN A 621 -35.40 10.95 6.52
CA GLN A 621 -35.14 10.06 5.39
C GLN A 621 -34.86 10.78 4.05
N THR A 622 -33.59 10.93 3.69
CA THR A 622 -33.05 11.03 2.32
C THR A 622 -31.57 10.61 2.37
N PRO A 623 -31.04 9.89 1.35
CA PRO A 623 -29.64 9.48 1.34
C PRO A 623 -28.73 10.72 1.35
N PRO A 624 -27.61 10.69 2.11
CA PRO A 624 -26.72 11.83 2.21
C PRO A 624 -26.02 12.08 0.86
N PRO A 625 -25.90 13.33 0.36
CA PRO A 625 -24.83 13.66 -0.58
C PRO A 625 -23.48 13.33 0.05
N GLU A 626 -22.57 12.77 -0.75
CA GLU A 626 -21.26 12.29 -0.32
C GLU A 626 -20.36 13.38 0.29
N THR A 627 -20.65 14.66 0.01
CA THR A 627 -19.84 15.81 0.45
C THR A 627 -20.69 16.95 1.02
N VAL A 628 -20.25 17.53 2.15
CA VAL A 628 -20.78 18.81 2.66
C VAL A 628 -19.92 19.93 2.09
N GLN A 629 -20.55 20.81 1.31
CA GLN A 629 -19.87 21.97 0.75
C GLN A 629 -19.64 23.01 1.85
N PRO A 630 -18.41 23.55 1.98
CA PRO A 630 -18.13 24.67 2.88
C PRO A 630 -19.01 25.89 2.57
N PRO A 631 -19.29 26.75 3.56
CA PRO A 631 -20.22 27.85 3.38
C PRO A 631 -19.63 28.93 2.45
N ALA A 632 -20.36 29.25 1.37
CA ALA A 632 -20.05 30.41 0.55
C ALA A 632 -20.28 31.71 1.31
N ILE A 633 -19.73 32.83 0.84
CA ILE A 633 -19.86 34.13 1.54
C ILE A 633 -21.31 34.52 1.84
N ALA A 634 -22.23 34.29 0.91
CA ALA A 634 -23.65 34.56 1.14
C ALA A 634 -24.22 33.75 2.33
N GLN A 635 -23.77 32.50 2.50
CA GLN A 635 -24.17 31.66 3.61
C GLN A 635 -23.51 32.12 4.92
N ILE A 636 -22.23 32.49 4.92
CA ILE A 636 -21.53 33.08 6.09
C ILE A 636 -22.27 34.34 6.59
N GLN A 637 -22.62 35.24 5.67
CA GLN A 637 -23.38 36.44 6.00
C GLN A 637 -24.77 36.10 6.55
N GLN A 638 -25.43 35.09 6.00
CA GLN A 638 -26.74 34.64 6.47
C GLN A 638 -26.66 34.01 7.86
N ILE A 639 -25.63 33.21 8.15
CA ILE A 639 -25.37 32.62 9.47
C ILE A 639 -25.26 33.74 10.52
N ALA A 640 -24.46 34.78 10.26
CA ALA A 640 -24.34 35.92 11.18
C ALA A 640 -25.69 36.61 11.45
N ARG A 641 -26.54 36.76 10.42
CA ARG A 641 -27.89 37.32 10.55
C ARG A 641 -28.82 36.40 11.33
N ASP A 642 -28.84 35.11 11.03
CA ASP A 642 -29.72 34.14 11.68
C ASP A 642 -29.39 33.97 13.16
N ARG A 643 -28.10 34.03 13.49
CA ARG A 643 -27.64 33.99 14.89
C ARG A 643 -27.76 35.33 15.62
N GLN A 644 -27.91 36.44 14.89
CA GLN A 644 -27.83 37.80 15.43
C GLN A 644 -26.51 38.03 16.21
N SER A 645 -25.42 37.46 15.71
CA SER A 645 -24.12 37.38 16.40
C SER A 645 -23.03 38.05 15.58
N THR A 646 -22.07 38.68 16.27
CA THR A 646 -20.80 39.08 15.65
C THR A 646 -19.89 37.86 15.62
N LEU A 647 -19.41 37.48 14.44
CA LEU A 647 -18.46 36.38 14.26
C LEU A 647 -17.06 36.98 14.09
N VAL A 648 -16.07 36.44 14.81
CA VAL A 648 -14.65 36.81 14.68
C VAL A 648 -13.86 35.58 14.30
N GLU A 649 -13.40 35.51 13.06
CA GLU A 649 -12.61 34.40 12.55
C GLU A 649 -11.14 34.79 12.44
N TYR A 650 -10.27 33.93 12.96
CA TYR A 650 -8.83 34.08 12.92
C TYR A 650 -8.23 33.06 11.95
N ALA A 651 -7.33 33.47 11.06
CA ALA A 651 -6.48 32.58 10.28
C ALA A 651 -5.00 32.91 10.41
N LEU A 652 -4.18 31.86 10.55
CA LEU A 652 -2.74 31.89 10.52
C LEU A 652 -2.29 31.56 9.09
N VAL A 653 -1.65 32.53 8.45
CA VAL A 653 -1.18 32.45 7.06
C VAL A 653 0.27 32.89 7.02
N GLY A 654 1.20 31.93 7.03
CA GLY A 654 2.63 32.21 7.18
C GLY A 654 2.94 32.96 8.48
N GLU A 655 3.58 34.13 8.38
CA GLU A 655 3.87 35.02 9.52
C GLU A 655 2.78 36.09 9.75
N GLU A 656 1.62 35.95 9.12
CA GLU A 656 0.51 36.89 9.24
C GLU A 656 -0.70 36.27 9.95
N LEU A 657 -1.38 37.09 10.74
CA LEU A 657 -2.67 36.82 11.33
C LEU A 657 -3.75 37.59 10.57
N TYR A 658 -4.66 36.86 9.97
CA TYR A 658 -5.85 37.38 9.32
C TYR A 658 -7.03 37.32 10.29
N ILE A 659 -7.79 38.42 10.37
CA ILE A 659 -8.92 38.55 11.28
C ILE A 659 -10.12 39.09 10.51
N TRP A 660 -11.14 38.27 10.36
CA TRP A 660 -12.43 38.68 9.81
C TRP A 660 -13.44 38.93 10.92
N VAL A 661 -14.21 40.01 10.78
CA VAL A 661 -15.37 40.29 11.64
C VAL A 661 -16.62 40.35 10.78
N VAL A 662 -17.51 39.38 10.95
CA VAL A 662 -18.82 39.33 10.30
C VAL A 662 -19.85 39.85 11.28
N GLN A 663 -20.35 41.05 11.03
CA GLN A 663 -21.33 41.70 11.91
C GLN A 663 -22.72 41.05 11.76
N PRO A 664 -23.66 41.20 12.72
CA PRO A 664 -25.02 40.64 12.63
C PRO A 664 -25.82 41.11 11.40
N THR A 665 -25.38 42.18 10.74
CA THR A 665 -25.95 42.67 9.47
C THR A 665 -25.51 41.83 8.26
N GLY A 666 -24.53 40.93 8.43
CA GLY A 666 -23.79 40.26 7.36
C GLY A 666 -22.64 41.09 6.79
N LYS A 667 -22.33 42.27 7.36
CA LYS A 667 -21.24 43.10 6.85
C LYS A 667 -19.89 42.54 7.30
N ILE A 668 -18.99 42.29 6.35
CA ILE A 668 -17.66 41.72 6.60
C ILE A 668 -16.64 42.86 6.81
N ARG A 669 -15.73 42.68 7.76
CA ARG A 669 -14.53 43.50 7.96
C ARG A 669 -13.32 42.61 8.03
N PHE A 670 -12.18 43.17 7.67
CA PHE A 670 -10.91 42.46 7.64
C PHE A 670 -9.79 43.30 8.27
N ARG A 671 -8.89 42.61 8.97
CA ARG A 671 -7.60 43.11 9.43
C ARG A 671 -6.54 42.05 9.16
N ARG A 672 -5.35 42.52 8.78
CA ARG A 672 -4.13 41.70 8.75
C ARG A 672 -3.12 42.24 9.76
N ARG A 673 -2.41 41.35 10.43
CA ARG A 673 -1.38 41.68 11.43
C ARG A 673 -0.17 40.77 11.25
N SER A 674 1.00 41.38 11.14
CA SER A 674 2.26 40.65 11.20
C SER A 674 2.53 40.13 12.60
N LEU A 675 2.98 38.88 12.68
CA LEU A 675 3.48 38.26 13.90
C LEU A 675 4.93 38.69 14.22
N ALA A 676 5.60 39.38 13.28
CA ALA A 676 6.95 39.91 13.43
C ALA A 676 7.98 38.87 13.91
N GLY A 677 7.95 37.67 13.30
CA GLY A 677 8.84 36.55 13.62
C GLY A 677 8.54 35.83 14.94
N LYS A 678 7.45 36.17 15.65
CA LYS A 678 6.99 35.41 16.83
C LYS A 678 6.05 34.30 16.40
N SER A 679 6.23 33.10 16.93
CA SER A 679 5.25 32.04 16.75
C SER A 679 4.01 32.28 17.63
N VAL A 680 2.81 32.04 17.10
CA VAL A 680 1.58 32.04 17.91
C VAL A 680 1.64 30.94 18.98
N GLU A 681 2.20 29.78 18.63
CA GLU A 681 2.46 28.70 19.59
C GLU A 681 3.33 29.20 20.75
N GLU A 682 4.41 29.94 20.46
CA GLU A 682 5.29 30.51 21.48
C GLU A 682 4.55 31.53 22.36
N LEU A 683 3.75 32.42 21.76
CA LEU A 683 2.96 33.42 22.50
C LEU A 683 1.94 32.75 23.43
N VAL A 684 1.23 31.74 22.95
CA VAL A 684 0.25 30.96 23.73
C VAL A 684 0.96 30.18 24.83
N THR A 685 2.10 29.55 24.53
CA THR A 685 2.93 28.82 25.51
C THR A 685 3.37 29.73 26.65
N ASN A 686 3.94 30.89 26.31
CA ASN A 686 4.42 31.86 27.29
C ASN A 686 3.27 32.39 28.16
N ASN A 687 2.08 32.63 27.58
CA ASN A 687 0.91 33.04 28.34
C ASN A 687 0.44 31.97 29.33
N ARG A 688 0.32 30.72 28.88
CA ARG A 688 -0.08 29.60 29.74
C ARG A 688 0.90 29.38 30.89
N TRP A 689 2.19 29.53 30.60
CA TRP A 689 3.20 29.48 31.64
C TRP A 689 3.08 30.64 32.64
N ALA A 690 2.92 31.87 32.16
CA ALA A 690 2.73 33.03 33.05
C ALA A 690 1.45 32.95 33.88
N LEU A 691 0.45 32.18 33.44
CA LEU A 691 -0.76 31.84 34.20
C LEU A 691 -0.53 30.72 35.24
N GLY A 692 0.64 30.08 35.24
CA GLY A 692 0.93 28.95 36.11
C GLY A 692 0.11 27.69 35.78
N VAL A 693 -0.52 27.64 34.61
CA VAL A 693 -1.34 26.50 34.20
C VAL A 693 -0.46 25.52 33.44
N ARG A 694 -0.28 24.32 34.03
CA ARG A 694 0.34 23.19 33.35
C ARG A 694 -0.70 22.50 32.48
N GLY A 695 -0.25 21.70 31.52
CA GLY A 695 -1.05 20.57 31.06
C GLY A 695 -0.29 19.68 30.09
N ARG A 696 -0.80 18.47 29.86
CA ARG A 696 -0.26 17.49 28.90
C ARG A 696 -0.79 17.81 27.48
N GLY A 697 0.02 17.60 26.42
CA GLY A 697 -0.35 17.81 25.00
C GLY A 697 0.64 18.69 24.21
N ALA A 698 0.21 19.25 23.06
CA ALA A 698 1.04 19.97 22.05
C ALA A 698 1.96 21.09 22.57
N ILE A 699 1.68 21.62 23.76
CA ILE A 699 2.56 22.56 24.47
C ILE A 699 2.83 21.95 25.85
N ASP A 700 4.03 21.44 26.05
CA ASP A 700 4.51 20.92 27.33
C ASP A 700 5.22 22.05 28.10
N VAL A 701 4.57 22.57 29.14
CA VAL A 701 5.10 23.71 29.91
C VAL A 701 6.13 23.17 30.91
N VAL A 702 7.38 23.03 30.48
CA VAL A 702 8.52 22.79 31.37
C VAL A 702 8.90 24.10 32.06
N PHE A 703 8.88 24.12 33.39
CA PHE A 703 9.32 25.26 34.18
C PHE A 703 10.77 25.63 33.84
N ARG A 704 11.05 26.84 33.31
CA ARG A 704 12.42 27.38 33.21
C ARG A 704 12.62 28.51 34.21
N GLU A 705 13.70 28.46 34.98
CA GLU A 705 14.00 29.39 36.08
C GLU A 705 14.19 30.88 35.68
N ASN A 706 13.99 31.27 34.41
CA ASN A 706 14.33 32.58 33.85
C ASN A 706 13.18 33.34 33.15
N ASN A 707 11.89 33.03 33.40
CA ASN A 707 10.81 33.79 32.74
C ASN A 707 10.63 35.18 33.36
N LEU A 708 10.93 36.23 32.61
CA LEU A 708 10.86 37.63 33.05
C LEU A 708 9.47 38.27 32.83
N LEU A 709 8.55 37.60 32.13
CA LEU A 709 7.24 38.14 31.75
C LEU A 709 6.17 37.85 32.82
N THR A 710 5.39 38.87 33.18
CA THR A 710 4.26 38.69 34.11
C THR A 710 3.02 38.16 33.39
N THR A 711 2.08 37.56 34.15
CA THR A 711 0.76 37.14 33.63
C THR A 711 0.08 38.26 32.84
N ARG A 712 0.11 39.48 33.38
CA ARG A 712 -0.50 40.65 32.77
C ARG A 712 0.17 41.04 31.45
N ASP A 713 1.50 40.98 31.37
CA ASP A 713 2.23 41.31 30.14
C ASP A 713 1.86 40.35 29.00
N THR A 714 1.76 39.05 29.29
CA THR A 714 1.41 38.06 28.27
C THR A 714 -0.04 38.15 27.82
N LEU A 715 -0.98 38.42 28.73
CA LEU A 715 -2.39 38.65 28.41
C LEU A 715 -2.56 39.92 27.56
N HIS A 716 -1.82 40.98 27.89
CA HIS A 716 -1.84 42.21 27.12
C HIS A 716 -1.24 42.02 25.72
N GLN A 717 -0.12 41.31 25.59
CA GLN A 717 0.48 41.00 24.28
C GLN A 717 -0.49 40.27 23.35
N LEU A 718 -1.21 39.26 23.87
CA LEU A 718 -2.24 38.57 23.11
C LEU A 718 -3.44 39.48 22.81
N TYR A 719 -3.85 40.36 23.72
CA TYR A 719 -4.91 41.36 23.46
C TYR A 719 -4.53 42.29 22.31
N GLN A 720 -3.31 42.84 22.31
CA GLN A 720 -2.80 43.74 21.27
C GLN A 720 -2.79 43.08 19.89
N LEU A 721 -2.50 41.77 19.86
CA LEU A 721 -2.47 40.98 18.63
C LEU A 721 -3.86 40.61 18.14
N LEU A 722 -4.74 40.12 19.03
CA LEU A 722 -5.99 39.44 18.65
C LEU A 722 -7.23 40.33 18.72
N VAL A 723 -7.28 41.29 19.65
CA VAL A 723 -8.51 42.04 19.99
C VAL A 723 -8.39 43.51 19.63
N GLU A 724 -7.31 44.19 20.03
CA GLU A 724 -7.09 45.61 19.74
C GLU A 724 -7.27 45.98 18.25
N PRO A 725 -6.84 45.18 17.26
CA PRO A 725 -6.96 45.56 15.84
C PRO A 725 -8.40 45.62 15.32
N ILE A 726 -9.31 44.93 15.98
CA ILE A 726 -10.72 44.78 15.59
C ILE A 726 -11.69 45.41 16.58
N ALA A 727 -11.19 46.06 17.64
CA ALA A 727 -12.01 46.60 18.72
C ALA A 727 -13.10 47.58 18.22
N ASP A 728 -12.85 48.28 17.10
CA ASP A 728 -13.80 49.18 16.44
C ASP A 728 -14.97 48.48 15.73
N PHE A 729 -14.90 47.15 15.59
CA PHE A 729 -15.93 46.32 14.94
C PHE A 729 -16.72 45.45 15.91
N LEU A 730 -16.27 45.34 17.15
CA LEU A 730 -16.90 44.54 18.19
C LEU A 730 -18.16 45.23 18.74
N PRO A 731 -19.14 44.47 19.25
CA PRO A 731 -20.38 45.06 19.78
C PRO A 731 -20.12 45.82 21.09
N GLU A 732 -20.72 47.00 21.24
CA GLU A 732 -20.62 47.80 22.47
C GLU A 732 -21.46 47.25 23.63
N ASN A 733 -22.57 46.55 23.32
CA ASN A 733 -23.40 45.89 24.33
C ASN A 733 -22.70 44.61 24.81
N PRO A 734 -22.37 44.48 26.11
CA PRO A 734 -21.68 43.30 26.63
C PRO A 734 -22.46 42.00 26.56
N ASP A 735 -23.78 42.07 26.44
CA ASP A 735 -24.66 40.91 26.32
C ASP A 735 -24.93 40.54 24.85
N ALA A 736 -24.43 41.33 23.90
CA ALA A 736 -24.50 40.98 22.49
C ALA A 736 -23.62 39.75 22.21
N PRO A 737 -24.11 38.73 21.49
CA PRO A 737 -23.34 37.53 21.20
C PRO A 737 -22.08 37.83 20.38
N LEU A 738 -20.94 37.39 20.89
CA LEU A 738 -19.66 37.41 20.19
C LEU A 738 -19.13 35.98 20.06
N ILE A 739 -19.08 35.47 18.83
CA ILE A 739 -18.59 34.13 18.53
C ILE A 739 -17.16 34.22 18.01
N ILE A 740 -16.23 33.58 18.72
CA ILE A 740 -14.82 33.46 18.36
C ILE A 740 -14.63 32.16 17.59
N VAL A 741 -14.00 32.25 16.41
CA VAL A 741 -13.63 31.13 15.54
C VAL A 741 -12.10 31.09 15.44
N PRO A 742 -11.41 30.43 16.40
CA PRO A 742 -9.96 30.37 16.43
C PRO A 742 -9.41 29.32 15.44
N GLN A 743 -8.12 29.42 15.11
CA GLN A 743 -7.38 28.39 14.36
C GLN A 743 -6.18 27.90 15.17
N GLY A 744 -5.90 26.60 15.11
CA GLY A 744 -4.68 26.03 15.71
C GLY A 744 -4.56 26.35 17.21
N GLU A 745 -3.40 26.82 17.64
CA GLU A 745 -3.08 27.10 19.04
C GLU A 745 -3.94 28.22 19.63
N LEU A 746 -4.62 29.02 18.80
CA LEU A 746 -5.55 30.05 19.28
C LEU A 746 -6.75 29.46 20.04
N PHE A 747 -7.07 28.18 19.87
CA PHE A 747 -8.07 27.50 20.71
C PHE A 747 -7.69 27.49 22.20
N LEU A 748 -6.39 27.58 22.52
CA LEU A 748 -5.88 27.55 23.89
C LEU A 748 -5.76 28.94 24.52
N VAL A 749 -6.09 30.01 23.78
CA VAL A 749 -6.02 31.38 24.28
C VAL A 749 -7.18 31.62 25.26
N PRO A 750 -6.89 32.11 26.49
CA PRO A 750 -7.93 32.49 27.43
C PRO A 750 -8.52 33.85 27.06
N PHE A 751 -9.31 33.91 25.98
CA PHE A 751 -9.87 35.17 25.46
C PHE A 751 -10.55 36.00 26.55
N ALA A 752 -11.27 35.36 27.48
CA ALA A 752 -11.93 36.02 28.62
C ALA A 752 -10.95 36.82 29.51
N ALA A 753 -9.72 36.35 29.67
CA ALA A 753 -8.71 36.97 30.51
C ALA A 753 -7.83 38.00 29.79
N LEU A 754 -7.94 38.14 28.46
CA LEU A 754 -7.12 39.10 27.73
C LEU A 754 -7.40 40.53 28.23
N GLU A 755 -6.36 41.32 28.44
CA GLU A 755 -6.48 42.65 29.06
C GLU A 755 -6.07 43.76 28.10
N ASP A 756 -6.87 44.83 28.05
CA ASP A 756 -6.46 46.06 27.39
C ASP A 756 -5.36 46.80 28.17
N LYS A 757 -4.85 47.91 27.60
CA LYS A 757 -3.77 48.71 28.22
C LYS A 757 -4.14 49.30 29.59
N ASN A 758 -5.42 49.36 29.94
CA ASN A 758 -5.91 49.84 31.22
C ASN A 758 -6.11 48.71 32.24
N GLY A 759 -5.91 47.45 31.84
CA GLY A 759 -6.19 46.27 32.65
C GLY A 759 -7.65 45.84 32.68
N ILE A 760 -8.47 46.31 31.73
CA ILE A 760 -9.86 45.87 31.64
C ILE A 760 -9.87 44.55 30.88
N ALA A 761 -10.33 43.48 31.55
CA ALA A 761 -10.43 42.16 30.96
C ALA A 761 -11.51 42.12 29.86
N PHE A 762 -11.26 41.35 28.80
CA PHE A 762 -12.14 41.23 27.65
C PHE A 762 -13.54 40.72 28.03
N LEU A 763 -13.59 39.81 29.02
CA LEU A 763 -14.83 39.30 29.62
C LEU A 763 -15.71 40.41 30.23
N GLU A 764 -15.14 41.53 30.68
CA GLU A 764 -15.95 42.64 31.23
C GLU A 764 -16.77 43.32 30.14
N LYS A 765 -16.28 43.30 28.90
CA LYS A 765 -16.89 44.02 27.77
C LYS A 765 -17.72 43.14 26.86
N HIS A 766 -17.49 41.82 26.83
CA HIS A 766 -18.16 40.93 25.86
C HIS A 766 -18.51 39.57 26.44
N THR A 767 -19.62 39.01 25.95
CA THR A 767 -20.04 37.63 26.21
C THR A 767 -19.53 36.72 25.09
N LEU A 768 -18.69 35.74 25.45
CA LEU A 768 -17.93 34.94 24.48
C LEU A 768 -18.57 33.57 24.23
N ARG A 769 -18.59 33.18 22.97
CA ARG A 769 -18.94 31.85 22.45
C ARG A 769 -17.84 31.38 21.52
N PHE A 770 -17.72 30.06 21.32
CA PHE A 770 -16.67 29.48 20.49
C PHE A 770 -17.25 28.51 19.48
N SER A 771 -16.70 28.53 18.26
CA SER A 771 -17.00 27.55 17.22
C SER A 771 -15.74 27.20 16.45
N PRO A 772 -15.51 25.92 16.07
CA PRO A 772 -14.35 25.57 15.26
C PRO A 772 -14.36 26.13 13.82
N ALA A 773 -15.55 26.36 13.28
CA ALA A 773 -15.75 27.00 11.98
C ALA A 773 -17.11 27.72 11.98
N ILE A 774 -17.29 28.69 11.09
CA ILE A 774 -18.58 29.35 10.90
C ILE A 774 -19.60 28.37 10.33
N GLY A 775 -19.20 27.50 9.40
CA GLY A 775 -20.08 26.51 8.76
C GLY A 775 -20.81 25.59 9.75
N LEU A 776 -20.19 25.27 10.89
CA LEU A 776 -20.82 24.46 11.96
C LEU A 776 -21.99 25.18 12.63
N LEU A 777 -22.04 26.51 12.59
CA LEU A 777 -23.16 27.29 13.11
C LEU A 777 -24.40 27.19 12.19
N ALA A 778 -24.27 26.74 10.95
CA ALA A 778 -25.43 26.48 10.09
C ALA A 778 -26.16 25.18 10.47
N THR A 779 -25.42 24.19 10.98
CA THR A 779 -25.90 22.81 11.14
C THR A 779 -26.45 22.51 12.53
N VAL A 780 -26.00 23.20 13.58
CA VAL A 780 -26.53 23.00 14.95
C VAL A 780 -28.00 23.46 15.01
N GLN A 781 -28.94 22.50 14.99
CA GLN A 781 -30.36 22.73 15.26
C GLN A 781 -30.53 23.09 16.73
N SER A 782 -30.92 24.33 17.02
CA SER A 782 -31.24 24.76 18.37
C SER A 782 -32.74 24.74 18.62
N SER A 783 -33.15 24.16 19.75
CA SER A 783 -34.51 24.31 20.24
C SER A 783 -34.83 25.80 20.43
N ARG A 784 -36.01 26.23 19.97
CA ARG A 784 -36.46 27.62 20.17
C ARG A 784 -36.84 27.90 21.62
N ASP A 785 -37.10 26.88 22.42
CA ASP A 785 -37.54 27.01 23.80
C ASP A 785 -36.35 27.26 24.74
N PRO A 786 -36.42 28.19 25.69
CA PRO A 786 -35.34 28.43 26.65
C PRO A 786 -35.12 27.22 27.57
N LEU A 787 -33.87 26.94 27.92
CA LEU A 787 -33.50 25.88 28.89
C LEU A 787 -34.01 26.25 30.28
N ARG A 788 -34.82 25.37 30.91
CA ARG A 788 -35.43 25.65 32.22
C ARG A 788 -34.82 24.81 33.34
N ILE A 789 -33.89 25.43 34.05
CA ILE A 789 -33.20 24.82 35.19
C ILE A 789 -34.17 24.40 36.30
N GLY A 790 -33.99 23.18 36.82
CA GLY A 790 -34.78 22.59 37.90
C GLY A 790 -36.08 21.90 37.45
N SER A 791 -36.50 22.09 36.19
CA SER A 791 -37.67 21.41 35.62
C SER A 791 -37.34 20.34 34.57
N GLU A 792 -36.15 20.43 33.98
CA GLU A 792 -35.67 19.45 33.00
C GLU A 792 -34.85 18.36 33.70
N ALA A 793 -34.91 17.13 33.16
CA ALA A 793 -34.12 16.03 33.69
C ALA A 793 -32.62 16.32 33.52
N ALA A 794 -31.85 16.10 34.59
CA ALA A 794 -30.42 16.33 34.61
C ALA A 794 -29.64 15.12 35.13
N LEU A 795 -28.46 14.89 34.56
CA LEU A 795 -27.46 13.93 35.02
C LEU A 795 -26.30 14.70 35.64
N ILE A 796 -25.88 14.31 36.84
CA ILE A 796 -24.71 14.88 37.52
C ILE A 796 -23.81 13.73 37.92
N VAL A 797 -22.54 13.79 37.52
CA VAL A 797 -21.50 12.85 37.91
C VAL A 797 -20.42 13.63 38.67
N GLY A 798 -20.05 13.17 39.86
CA GLY A 798 -19.02 13.82 40.67
C GLY A 798 -18.14 12.80 41.38
N ASN A 799 -16.82 12.90 41.21
CA ASN A 799 -15.85 12.04 41.89
C ASN A 799 -16.22 10.53 41.91
N PRO A 800 -16.26 9.86 40.74
CA PRO A 800 -16.39 8.40 40.68
C PRO A 800 -15.25 7.72 41.45
N THR A 801 -15.42 6.44 41.79
CA THR A 801 -14.27 5.61 42.18
C THR A 801 -13.32 5.55 40.98
N MET A 802 -12.11 6.10 41.13
CA MET A 802 -11.25 6.35 39.97
C MET A 802 -10.64 5.05 39.41
N PRO A 803 -10.69 4.86 38.08
CA PRO A 803 -10.00 3.75 37.41
C PRO A 803 -8.48 3.98 37.36
N ASP A 804 -7.74 2.93 37.03
CA ASP A 804 -6.30 3.02 36.77
C ASP A 804 -6.03 3.76 35.44
N ASP A 805 -5.05 4.66 35.45
CA ASP A 805 -4.56 5.34 34.26
C ASP A 805 -3.98 4.29 33.29
N PRO A 806 -4.51 4.15 32.06
CA PRO A 806 -4.04 3.15 31.10
C PRO A 806 -2.56 3.29 30.74
N ALA A 807 -2.01 4.51 30.81
CA ALA A 807 -0.62 4.78 30.44
C ALA A 807 0.37 4.39 31.54
N THR A 808 -0.05 4.51 32.81
CA THR A 808 0.86 4.31 33.96
C THR A 808 0.52 3.10 34.82
N GLY A 809 -0.69 2.55 34.69
CA GLY A 809 -1.21 1.46 35.52
C GLY A 809 -1.46 1.87 36.99
N VAL A 810 -1.50 3.17 37.28
CA VAL A 810 -1.70 3.73 38.63
C VAL A 810 -3.09 4.35 38.71
N PRO A 811 -3.84 4.21 39.83
CA PRO A 811 -5.13 4.86 40.02
C PRO A 811 -5.08 6.36 39.73
N LEU A 812 -6.05 6.86 38.97
CA LEU A 812 -6.20 8.31 38.78
C LEU A 812 -6.46 9.00 40.14
N PRO A 813 -5.96 10.22 40.36
CA PRO A 813 -6.16 10.93 41.61
C PRO A 813 -7.65 11.17 41.94
N THR A 814 -8.05 10.94 43.19
CA THR A 814 -9.41 11.25 43.65
C THR A 814 -9.70 12.76 43.62
N LEU A 815 -10.91 13.16 43.25
CA LEU A 815 -11.31 14.56 43.07
C LEU A 815 -12.33 14.98 44.14
N LEU A 816 -11.87 15.26 45.36
CA LEU A 816 -12.76 15.63 46.46
C LEU A 816 -13.56 16.91 46.20
N GLY A 817 -12.99 17.89 45.49
CA GLY A 817 -13.71 19.10 45.11
C GLY A 817 -14.82 18.82 44.10
N ALA A 818 -14.57 17.94 43.13
CA ALA A 818 -15.59 17.52 42.16
C ALA A 818 -16.80 16.84 42.84
N GLN A 819 -16.57 16.14 43.95
CA GLN A 819 -17.66 15.61 44.78
C GLN A 819 -18.49 16.73 45.40
N GLN A 820 -17.83 17.75 45.97
CA GLN A 820 -18.50 18.89 46.60
C GLN A 820 -19.27 19.73 45.57
N GLU A 821 -18.69 19.92 44.38
CA GLU A 821 -19.33 20.57 43.24
C GLU A 821 -20.62 19.86 42.82
N ALA A 822 -20.57 18.53 42.62
CA ALA A 822 -21.74 17.75 42.25
C ALA A 822 -22.85 17.84 43.32
N ILE A 823 -22.48 17.78 44.61
CA ILE A 823 -23.42 17.93 45.74
C ILE A 823 -24.03 19.35 45.77
N ALA A 824 -23.26 20.38 45.46
CA ALA A 824 -23.73 21.77 45.46
C ALA A 824 -24.68 22.08 44.29
N ILE A 825 -24.46 21.45 43.14
CA ILE A 825 -25.27 21.65 41.91
C ILE A 825 -26.56 20.84 41.93
N ALA A 826 -26.55 19.65 42.56
CA ALA A 826 -27.69 18.74 42.60
C ALA A 826 -29.05 19.38 43.00
N PRO A 827 -29.13 20.21 44.07
CA PRO A 827 -30.36 20.90 44.41
C PRO A 827 -30.82 21.93 43.38
N LEU A 828 -29.89 22.56 42.63
CA LEU A 828 -30.22 23.56 41.61
C LEU A 828 -30.86 22.92 40.37
N LEU A 829 -30.44 21.70 40.04
CA LEU A 829 -30.94 20.94 38.90
C LEU A 829 -32.08 19.96 39.24
N ASN A 830 -32.43 19.83 40.52
CA ASN A 830 -33.40 18.84 41.00
C ASN A 830 -33.04 17.40 40.58
N ALA A 831 -31.76 17.03 40.73
CA ALA A 831 -31.21 15.73 40.35
C ALA A 831 -30.44 15.09 41.50
N GLN A 832 -30.31 13.76 41.47
CA GLN A 832 -29.43 13.02 42.38
C GLN A 832 -28.06 12.82 41.70
N PRO A 833 -26.95 13.22 42.33
CA PRO A 833 -25.63 13.06 41.73
C PRO A 833 -25.15 11.61 41.86
N LEU A 834 -24.55 11.07 40.79
CA LEU A 834 -23.83 9.81 40.80
C LEU A 834 -22.40 10.06 41.32
N ILE A 835 -22.05 9.46 42.45
CA ILE A 835 -20.78 9.70 43.16
C ILE A 835 -20.18 8.36 43.60
N GLY A 836 -18.83 8.28 43.64
CA GLY A 836 -18.14 7.08 44.10
C GLY A 836 -18.54 5.86 43.27
N ALA A 837 -18.82 4.74 43.93
CA ALA A 837 -19.09 3.46 43.26
C ALA A 837 -20.37 3.44 42.39
N GLU A 838 -21.28 4.41 42.55
CA GLU A 838 -22.53 4.48 41.78
C GLU A 838 -22.32 5.07 40.38
N ALA A 839 -21.24 5.81 40.16
CA ALA A 839 -20.94 6.50 38.92
C ALA A 839 -20.29 5.57 37.87
N THR A 840 -20.94 4.44 37.57
CA THR A 840 -20.46 3.46 36.57
C THR A 840 -20.80 3.89 35.14
N LYS A 841 -20.08 3.33 34.15
CA LYS A 841 -20.36 3.58 32.72
C LYS A 841 -21.79 3.21 32.34
N ALA A 842 -22.31 2.09 32.85
CA ALA A 842 -23.68 1.65 32.61
C ALA A 842 -24.71 2.64 33.18
N ALA A 843 -24.53 3.11 34.42
CA ALA A 843 -25.42 4.07 35.06
C ALA A 843 -25.47 5.39 34.28
N VAL A 844 -24.30 5.92 33.89
CA VAL A 844 -24.18 7.14 33.10
C VAL A 844 -24.87 7.00 31.74
N LYS A 845 -24.54 5.96 30.95
CA LYS A 845 -25.14 5.76 29.62
C LYS A 845 -26.67 5.61 29.67
N SER A 846 -27.20 4.97 30.71
CA SER A 846 -28.65 4.76 30.86
C SER A 846 -29.43 6.07 31.04
N GLN A 847 -28.82 7.10 31.63
CA GLN A 847 -29.46 8.40 31.88
C GLN A 847 -29.12 9.43 30.79
N LEU A 848 -27.88 9.41 30.27
CA LEU A 848 -27.34 10.44 29.39
C LEU A 848 -28.18 10.66 28.11
N GLY A 849 -28.83 9.62 27.59
CA GLY A 849 -29.68 9.71 26.40
C GLY A 849 -31.02 10.47 26.60
N GLU A 850 -31.48 10.62 27.84
CA GLU A 850 -32.81 11.15 28.17
C GLU A 850 -32.80 12.48 28.91
N VAL A 851 -31.62 12.94 29.36
CA VAL A 851 -31.47 14.20 30.08
C VAL A 851 -31.30 15.39 29.12
N ALA A 852 -31.74 16.56 29.56
CA ALA A 852 -31.49 17.80 28.86
C ALA A 852 -30.19 18.47 29.33
N ILE A 853 -29.72 18.15 30.53
CA ILE A 853 -28.50 18.70 31.12
C ILE A 853 -27.64 17.54 31.62
N ALA A 854 -26.37 17.50 31.25
CA ALA A 854 -25.40 16.60 31.88
C ALA A 854 -24.22 17.41 32.41
N HIS A 855 -23.81 17.12 33.64
CA HIS A 855 -22.66 17.74 34.29
C HIS A 855 -21.70 16.65 34.75
N PHE A 856 -20.46 16.71 34.25
CA PHE A 856 -19.41 15.75 34.54
C PHE A 856 -18.27 16.43 35.29
N ALA A 857 -18.21 16.22 36.60
CA ALA A 857 -17.09 16.59 37.46
C ALA A 857 -16.25 15.32 37.75
N THR A 858 -15.51 14.86 36.74
CA THR A 858 -14.65 13.65 36.77
C THR A 858 -13.58 13.74 35.72
N HIS A 859 -12.40 13.13 35.87
CA HIS A 859 -11.28 13.25 34.93
C HIS A 859 -11.68 13.06 33.46
N GLY A 860 -11.25 14.01 32.62
CA GLY A 860 -11.24 13.89 31.17
C GLY A 860 -9.83 13.51 30.72
N LEU A 861 -9.71 12.45 29.94
CA LEU A 861 -8.46 12.01 29.34
C LEU A 861 -8.42 12.46 27.89
N LEU A 862 -7.22 12.74 27.38
CA LEU A 862 -7.00 13.21 26.00
C LEU A 862 -6.41 12.13 25.08
N ASP A 863 -5.99 11.01 25.66
CA ASP A 863 -5.36 9.92 24.92
C ASP A 863 -6.35 9.23 23.98
N ASP A 864 -5.85 8.61 22.92
CA ASP A 864 -6.64 7.67 22.11
C ASP A 864 -6.63 6.29 22.77
N PHE A 865 -7.81 5.73 22.97
CA PHE A 865 -8.05 4.44 23.62
C PHE A 865 -8.18 3.32 22.57
N GLY A 866 -7.43 3.44 21.45
CA GLY A 866 -7.47 2.49 20.33
C GLY A 866 -8.73 2.60 19.48
N THR A 867 -9.38 3.76 19.48
CA THR A 867 -10.66 3.99 18.79
C THR A 867 -10.55 4.93 17.60
N GLY A 868 -9.38 5.55 17.38
CA GLY A 868 -9.16 6.56 16.34
C GLY A 868 -9.72 7.93 16.68
N VAL A 869 -10.42 8.07 17.81
CA VAL A 869 -10.95 9.34 18.32
C VAL A 869 -10.43 9.54 19.76
N PRO A 870 -9.44 10.42 19.97
CA PRO A 870 -8.90 10.71 21.30
C PRO A 870 -9.97 11.24 22.24
N GLY A 871 -9.91 10.81 23.49
CA GLY A 871 -10.71 11.34 24.59
C GLY A 871 -11.53 10.31 25.35
N ALA A 872 -11.60 10.44 26.67
CA ALA A 872 -12.52 9.64 27.50
C ALA A 872 -12.91 10.36 28.79
N LEU A 873 -14.07 10.02 29.35
CA LEU A 873 -14.45 10.36 30.73
C LEU A 873 -14.15 9.18 31.65
N ALA A 874 -13.44 9.43 32.75
CA ALA A 874 -13.19 8.45 33.79
C ALA A 874 -14.44 8.27 34.67
N LEU A 875 -14.89 7.05 34.82
CA LEU A 875 -16.04 6.61 35.60
C LEU A 875 -15.63 5.40 36.46
N THR A 876 -16.52 4.93 37.33
CA THR A 876 -16.23 3.76 38.16
C THR A 876 -16.05 2.51 37.32
N PRO A 877 -14.88 1.83 37.42
CA PRO A 877 -14.66 0.55 36.76
C PRO A 877 -15.54 -0.53 37.38
N THR A 878 -15.94 -1.49 36.56
CA THR A 878 -16.70 -2.68 36.98
C THR A 878 -15.95 -3.94 36.54
N ASP A 879 -16.41 -5.12 36.96
CA ASP A 879 -15.81 -6.38 36.51
C ASP A 879 -15.90 -6.55 34.98
N ASP A 880 -16.87 -5.89 34.33
CA ASP A 880 -17.17 -6.01 32.90
C ASP A 880 -16.62 -4.84 32.06
N ASP A 881 -16.13 -3.76 32.67
CA ASP A 881 -15.61 -2.60 31.94
C ASP A 881 -14.56 -1.77 32.70
N SER A 882 -13.64 -1.15 31.96
CA SER A 882 -12.49 -0.39 32.49
C SER A 882 -12.85 0.96 33.14
N GLY A 883 -14.13 1.35 33.18
CA GLY A 883 -14.55 2.64 33.72
C GLY A 883 -14.33 3.82 32.77
N PHE A 884 -13.84 3.62 31.54
CA PHE A 884 -13.70 4.71 30.57
C PHE A 884 -14.89 4.77 29.62
N LEU A 885 -15.56 5.93 29.58
CA LEU A 885 -16.54 6.29 28.56
C LEU A 885 -15.83 7.09 27.46
N THR A 886 -15.51 6.43 26.35
CA THR A 886 -14.68 7.03 25.30
C THR A 886 -15.44 8.02 24.42
N ALA A 887 -14.71 8.93 23.77
CA ALA A 887 -15.20 9.86 22.76
C ALA A 887 -15.94 9.12 21.62
N ALA A 888 -15.36 8.02 21.14
CA ALA A 888 -15.98 7.13 20.16
C ALA A 888 -17.29 6.50 20.65
N GLU A 889 -17.36 6.07 21.92
CA GLU A 889 -18.62 5.58 22.49
C GLU A 889 -19.68 6.70 22.54
N ILE A 890 -19.34 7.90 23.01
CA ILE A 890 -20.24 9.05 23.10
C ILE A 890 -20.79 9.43 21.73
N PHE A 891 -19.93 9.43 20.71
CA PHE A 891 -20.29 9.76 19.33
C PHE A 891 -21.50 8.96 18.82
N THR A 892 -21.58 7.67 19.18
CA THR A 892 -22.67 6.77 18.75
C THR A 892 -23.99 6.99 19.51
N LEU A 893 -23.99 7.72 20.63
CA LEU A 893 -25.18 7.88 21.48
C LEU A 893 -26.14 8.92 20.91
N PRO A 894 -27.47 8.66 20.83
CA PRO A 894 -28.48 9.61 20.36
C PRO A 894 -28.86 10.63 21.45
N LEU A 895 -27.96 11.55 21.80
CA LEU A 895 -28.20 12.49 22.89
C LEU A 895 -29.28 13.54 22.55
N LYS A 896 -30.07 13.86 23.58
CA LYS A 896 -31.06 14.95 23.60
C LYS A 896 -30.61 16.13 24.47
N ALA A 897 -29.44 16.00 25.09
CA ALA A 897 -28.93 17.01 26.00
C ALA A 897 -28.73 18.34 25.28
N ARG A 898 -29.21 19.40 25.91
CA ARG A 898 -29.09 20.79 25.46
C ARG A 898 -27.87 21.47 26.05
N LEU A 899 -27.32 20.91 27.12
CA LEU A 899 -26.11 21.39 27.76
C LEU A 899 -25.35 20.20 28.32
N VAL A 900 -24.10 20.06 27.92
CA VAL A 900 -23.13 19.20 28.59
C VAL A 900 -22.04 20.09 29.19
N VAL A 901 -21.78 19.95 30.48
CA VAL A 901 -20.67 20.63 31.17
C VAL A 901 -19.62 19.59 31.52
N LEU A 902 -18.43 19.75 30.95
CA LEU A 902 -17.26 18.95 31.28
C LEU A 902 -16.41 19.75 32.28
N SER A 903 -16.72 19.57 33.56
CA SER A 903 -16.04 20.20 34.68
C SER A 903 -14.86 19.36 35.17
N ALA A 904 -14.04 18.91 34.22
CA ALA A 904 -12.83 18.14 34.51
C ALA A 904 -11.57 18.83 34.06
N CYS A 905 -10.42 18.29 34.48
CA CYS A 905 -9.12 18.68 33.95
C CYS A 905 -9.06 18.48 32.43
N ASP A 906 -8.59 19.50 31.71
CA ASP A 906 -8.18 19.44 30.30
C ASP A 906 -9.25 19.00 29.26
N THR A 907 -10.55 19.03 29.58
CA THR A 907 -11.63 18.48 28.72
C THR A 907 -11.88 19.21 27.40
N GLY A 908 -11.43 20.46 27.28
CA GLY A 908 -11.52 21.27 26.07
C GLY A 908 -10.25 21.32 25.25
N ARG A 909 -9.24 20.49 25.57
CA ARG A 909 -7.90 20.60 24.98
C ARG A 909 -7.73 19.76 23.71
N GLY A 910 -8.19 18.51 23.70
CA GLY A 910 -8.17 17.61 22.53
C GLY A 910 -6.82 17.51 21.80
N ASN A 911 -6.79 16.82 20.65
CA ASN A 911 -5.75 17.05 19.66
C ASN A 911 -6.20 18.25 18.81
N ILE A 912 -5.38 19.31 18.78
CA ILE A 912 -5.66 20.46 17.92
C ILE A 912 -5.29 20.07 16.50
N THR A 913 -6.28 20.18 15.62
CA THR A 913 -6.18 19.90 14.18
C THR A 913 -6.78 21.08 13.42
N GLY A 914 -6.62 21.12 12.10
CA GLY A 914 -7.37 21.99 11.18
C GLY A 914 -8.89 21.78 11.25
N ASP A 915 -9.35 20.67 11.84
CA ASP A 915 -10.75 20.40 12.14
C ASP A 915 -11.23 20.98 13.50
N GLY A 916 -10.33 21.68 14.21
CA GLY A 916 -10.53 22.25 15.54
C GLY A 916 -10.01 21.34 16.66
N VAL A 917 -10.58 21.51 17.86
CA VAL A 917 -10.29 20.65 19.01
C VAL A 917 -10.95 19.29 18.82
N LEU A 918 -10.15 18.28 18.51
CA LEU A 918 -10.56 16.90 18.33
C LEU A 918 -10.61 16.22 19.71
N GLY A 919 -11.81 15.86 20.18
CA GLY A 919 -11.98 15.26 21.50
C GLY A 919 -13.44 15.12 21.96
N LEU A 920 -13.66 15.23 23.27
CA LEU A 920 -14.98 15.07 23.89
C LEU A 920 -15.99 16.12 23.40
N SER A 921 -15.59 17.38 23.19
CA SER A 921 -16.47 18.45 22.70
C SER A 921 -17.08 18.11 21.33
N ARG A 922 -16.24 17.74 20.36
CA ARG A 922 -16.65 17.24 19.03
C ARG A 922 -17.60 16.05 19.18
N SER A 923 -17.26 15.09 20.05
CA SER A 923 -18.05 13.88 20.24
C SER A 923 -19.44 14.16 20.79
N PHE A 924 -19.57 15.06 21.78
CA PHE A 924 -20.87 15.48 22.32
C PHE A 924 -21.69 16.29 21.32
N LEU A 925 -21.08 17.27 20.64
CA LEU A 925 -21.77 18.08 19.61
C LEU A 925 -22.27 17.17 18.47
N THR A 926 -21.42 16.26 18.02
CA THR A 926 -21.83 15.25 17.02
C THR A 926 -22.83 14.28 17.60
N ALA A 927 -22.82 14.00 18.90
CA ALA A 927 -23.85 13.21 19.58
C ALA A 927 -25.23 13.92 19.68
N GLY A 928 -25.34 15.16 19.20
CA GLY A 928 -26.58 15.94 19.16
C GLY A 928 -26.73 16.92 20.32
N VAL A 929 -25.66 17.16 21.07
CA VAL A 929 -25.67 18.17 22.14
C VAL A 929 -25.69 19.58 21.54
N GLU A 930 -26.60 20.45 22.01
CA GLU A 930 -26.68 21.83 21.51
C GLU A 930 -25.43 22.65 21.88
N SER A 931 -24.99 22.54 23.14
CA SER A 931 -23.88 23.33 23.69
C SER A 931 -23.07 22.51 24.70
N VAL A 932 -21.75 22.64 24.63
CA VAL A 932 -20.79 21.99 25.52
C VAL A 932 -19.93 23.06 26.18
N VAL A 933 -19.90 23.07 27.52
CA VAL A 933 -18.97 23.89 28.30
C VAL A 933 -17.78 23.02 28.69
N VAL A 934 -16.57 23.46 28.39
CA VAL A 934 -15.33 22.69 28.63
C VAL A 934 -14.22 23.59 29.18
N SER A 935 -13.20 23.00 29.80
CA SER A 935 -12.03 23.70 30.35
C SER A 935 -10.82 23.67 29.40
N LEU A 936 -10.07 24.77 29.33
CA LEU A 936 -8.83 24.94 28.55
C LEU A 936 -7.57 24.40 29.26
N TRP A 937 -7.67 24.12 30.56
CA TRP A 937 -6.60 23.56 31.39
C TRP A 937 -7.17 22.83 32.62
N SER A 938 -6.33 22.08 33.31
CA SER A 938 -6.61 21.56 34.65
C SER A 938 -6.96 22.69 35.63
N VAL A 939 -8.23 22.79 36.00
CA VAL A 939 -8.75 23.83 36.89
C VAL A 939 -8.58 23.45 38.36
N PRO A 940 -8.35 24.42 39.27
CA PRO A 940 -8.34 24.14 40.70
C PRO A 940 -9.74 23.81 41.23
N ASP A 941 -9.84 22.76 42.05
CA ASP A 941 -11.08 22.23 42.63
C ASP A 941 -11.98 23.30 43.28
N GLU A 942 -11.45 24.06 44.24
CA GLU A 942 -12.26 24.98 45.07
C GLU A 942 -12.85 26.16 44.27
N PRO A 943 -12.07 26.92 43.45
CA PRO A 943 -12.63 27.92 42.55
C PRO A 943 -13.62 27.35 41.52
N THR A 944 -13.41 26.13 41.04
CA THR A 944 -14.29 25.49 40.05
C THR A 944 -15.66 25.18 40.65
N ALA A 945 -15.70 24.67 41.87
CA ALA A 945 -16.96 24.43 42.58
C ALA A 945 -17.76 25.73 42.75
N VAL A 946 -17.10 26.85 43.07
CA VAL A 946 -17.74 28.18 43.14
C VAL A 946 -18.26 28.60 41.77
N LEU A 947 -17.43 28.52 40.73
CA LEU A 947 -17.78 28.92 39.38
C LEU A 947 -18.96 28.12 38.83
N MET A 948 -18.94 26.79 38.95
CA MET A 948 -20.00 25.93 38.40
C MET A 948 -21.30 26.05 39.17
N THR A 949 -21.23 26.22 40.49
CA THR A 949 -22.43 26.54 41.28
C THR A 949 -23.04 27.87 40.84
N GLU A 950 -22.21 28.91 40.66
CA GLU A 950 -22.69 30.21 40.22
C GLU A 950 -23.19 30.18 38.77
N PHE A 951 -22.56 29.41 37.89
CA PHE A 951 -23.01 29.19 36.52
C PHE A 951 -24.45 28.71 36.48
N TYR A 952 -24.81 27.67 37.24
CA TYR A 952 -26.18 27.19 37.29
C TYR A 952 -27.17 28.15 37.96
N ARG A 953 -26.74 28.91 38.97
CA ARG A 953 -27.59 29.98 39.57
C ARG A 953 -27.87 31.10 38.57
N GLN A 954 -26.88 31.48 37.77
CA GLN A 954 -27.06 32.49 36.72
C GLN A 954 -27.91 31.93 35.58
N LEU A 955 -27.76 30.65 35.25
CA LEU A 955 -28.56 29.97 34.23
C LEU A 955 -30.05 29.83 34.63
N GLN A 956 -30.35 29.74 35.93
CA GLN A 956 -31.72 29.84 36.45
C GLN A 956 -32.34 31.23 36.23
N ARG A 957 -31.52 32.30 36.24
CA ARG A 957 -31.97 33.69 36.07
C ARG A 957 -32.05 34.09 34.61
N ASN A 958 -31.11 33.63 33.80
CA ASN A 958 -30.98 33.89 32.38
C ASN A 958 -30.65 32.57 31.67
N SER A 959 -31.53 32.11 30.79
CA SER A 959 -31.34 30.84 30.08
C SER A 959 -30.18 30.86 29.07
N ASP A 960 -29.55 32.01 28.84
CA ASP A 960 -28.38 32.13 27.99
C ASP A 960 -27.10 31.63 28.68
N ARG A 961 -26.59 30.51 28.17
CA ARG A 961 -25.43 29.79 28.70
C ARG A 961 -24.16 30.64 28.72
N ALA A 962 -23.93 31.43 27.67
CA ALA A 962 -22.71 32.23 27.57
C ALA A 962 -22.76 33.42 28.55
N ILE A 963 -23.93 34.06 28.69
CA ILE A 963 -24.13 35.11 29.70
C ILE A 963 -23.98 34.52 31.10
N ALA A 964 -24.60 33.37 31.38
CA ALA A 964 -24.49 32.71 32.68
C ALA A 964 -23.03 32.36 33.02
N LEU A 965 -22.27 31.84 32.06
CA LEU A 965 -20.85 31.53 32.22
C LEU A 965 -20.03 32.79 32.50
N ARG A 966 -20.26 33.88 31.75
CA ARG A 966 -19.60 35.17 31.97
C ARG A 966 -19.86 35.71 33.38
N GLN A 967 -21.12 35.70 33.83
CA GLN A 967 -21.46 36.18 35.17
C GLN A 967 -20.83 35.31 36.26
N ALA A 968 -20.79 33.99 36.07
CA ALA A 968 -20.12 33.08 36.99
C ALA A 968 -18.61 33.33 37.08
N MET A 969 -17.94 33.59 35.95
CA MET A 969 -16.53 33.95 35.91
C MET A 969 -16.26 35.27 36.64
N LEU A 970 -17.09 36.30 36.40
CA LEU A 970 -16.96 37.60 37.07
C LEU A 970 -17.13 37.47 38.59
N ALA A 971 -18.14 36.72 39.05
CA ALA A 971 -18.36 36.46 40.47
C ALA A 971 -17.23 35.63 41.10
N THR A 972 -16.70 34.63 40.39
CA THR A 972 -15.58 33.81 40.88
C THR A 972 -14.31 34.65 41.01
N ARG A 973 -14.06 35.56 40.06
CA ARG A 973 -12.92 36.48 40.06
C ARG A 973 -12.89 37.39 41.30
N GLU A 974 -14.04 37.76 41.85
CA GLU A 974 -14.09 38.56 43.08
C GLU A 974 -13.47 37.83 44.28
N GLN A 975 -13.60 36.50 44.33
CA GLN A 975 -13.04 35.65 45.39
C GLN A 975 -11.64 35.13 45.05
N TYR A 976 -11.40 34.82 43.78
CA TYR A 976 -10.14 34.26 43.27
C TYR A 976 -9.64 35.11 42.08
N PRO A 977 -8.92 36.23 42.33
CA PRO A 977 -8.59 37.20 41.28
C PRO A 977 -7.71 36.66 40.13
N HIS A 978 -6.85 35.67 40.42
CA HIS A 978 -5.91 35.15 39.43
C HIS A 978 -6.64 34.42 38.29
N PRO A 979 -6.37 34.72 37.00
CA PRO A 979 -7.16 34.20 35.87
C PRO A 979 -7.18 32.68 35.71
N SER A 980 -6.16 31.97 36.20
CA SER A 980 -6.12 30.50 36.22
C SER A 980 -7.32 29.86 36.92
N ASN A 981 -8.01 30.61 37.80
CA ASN A 981 -9.11 30.14 38.62
C ASN A 981 -10.50 30.31 37.99
N TRP A 982 -10.62 31.15 36.95
CA TRP A 982 -11.93 31.50 36.38
C TRP A 982 -11.98 31.58 34.85
N ALA A 983 -10.84 31.80 34.18
CA ALA A 983 -10.81 31.99 32.72
C ALA A 983 -10.67 30.70 31.90
N ALA A 984 -10.77 29.54 32.56
CA ALA A 984 -10.52 28.25 31.93
C ALA A 984 -11.68 27.77 31.06
N PHE A 985 -12.91 28.15 31.37
CA PHE A 985 -14.08 27.56 30.75
C PHE A 985 -14.48 28.29 29.47
N ILE A 986 -14.84 27.54 28.43
CA ILE A 986 -15.39 28.07 27.18
C ILE A 986 -16.69 27.35 26.85
N SER A 987 -17.62 28.08 26.23
CA SER A 987 -18.88 27.53 25.72
C SER A 987 -18.74 27.30 24.22
N MET A 988 -18.76 26.04 23.80
CA MET A 988 -18.78 25.61 22.40
C MET A 988 -20.18 25.16 22.01
N GLY A 989 -20.65 25.58 20.84
CA GLY A 989 -22.01 25.24 20.38
C GLY A 989 -23.12 26.10 20.98
N ASP A 990 -24.18 26.26 20.18
CA ASP A 990 -25.37 27.13 20.34
C ASP A 990 -25.05 28.63 20.58
N ARG A 991 -26.02 29.54 20.78
CA ARG A 991 -26.92 30.04 19.74
C ARG A 991 -26.24 31.22 19.06
#